data_AF-A0A961KMR2-F1
#
_entry.id   AF-A0A961KMR2-F1
#
_cell.length_a   1.000
_cell.length_b   1.000
_cell.length_c   1.000
_cell.angle_alpha   90.00
_cell.angle_beta   90.00
_cell.angle_gamma   90.00
#
_symmetry.space_group_name_H-M   'P 1'
#
loop_
_entity.id
_entity.type
_entity.pdbx_description
1 polymer ?
#
loop_
_entity_poly.entity_id
_entity_poly.type
_entity_poly.pdbx_seq_one_letter_code
_entity_poly.pdbx_strand_id
1 'polypeptide(L)'
;MPMEKTFDSGAAESRLYQAWERAGCFMAGANASRPETYCIMIPPPNVTGSLHMGHAFNNTLQDILIRWHRMRGFDTLWQPGQDHAGIATQMVVERKLAADGQPSRRELGRQAFLAKVWEWKGQSGDTIVNQLKRLGASCDWSRNAFTMSGAPGAPAGEEGNFHDAVIKVFVDMHDKGLIYRGKRLVNWDPHFETAISDLEVENIEVDGHMWHFKYPLAGGETYEYVEKDADGNVTLREMRDYISIATTRPETMLGDGAVAVHPSDERYAPIVGKLCEIPVGPKRHRRLIPIITDSYPDPGFGSGAVKITGAHDFNDYAVARRNDIPLYRLMDTGAAMREDGAPYAECAERARAIAAGASFTEEEADRLNLVPDDLRGLDRFEARARVVEQITAEGLAVTITDADGDAVPLVEARPIMQPFGDRSKVVIEPMLTDQWFVDTARIVQPAIDAVRSGQTVILPERDAKVYFHWLENIEPWCISRQLWWGHRIPVWYGLDLSAPDFRDDEGDGALDLVEMGRLLGGGMVLMGHVHHCAAQLEDVLPAFRAELADTPHPIADARIVEVADRQGAIDRLAESLADYAINQDPTRLVYPIWRDPDVLDTWFSSGLWPIGTLGWPEDTPELRKYFPTNTLVTGFDIIFFWVARMMMMQYAVVGQRPFDTVYVHALVRDEKGKKMSKSLGNVLDPLELIDEFGADAVRFTLTAMAAMGRDLKLSTQR
;
A
#
# COMPACT_ATOMS: atom_id res chain seq x y z
N MET A 1 9.31 -25.00 -56.67
CA MET A 1 8.15 -24.09 -56.77
C MET A 1 8.68 -22.71 -57.13
N PRO A 2 8.06 -21.96 -58.06
CA PRO A 2 8.40 -20.55 -58.24
C PRO A 2 8.12 -19.81 -56.93
N MET A 3 9.07 -18.97 -56.48
CA MET A 3 8.84 -18.09 -55.33
C MET A 3 7.81 -17.03 -55.70
N GLU A 4 6.85 -16.76 -54.83
CA GLU A 4 5.90 -15.68 -55.02
C GLU A 4 6.60 -14.31 -55.01
N LYS A 5 6.02 -13.33 -55.70
CA LYS A 5 6.59 -11.97 -55.81
C LYS A 5 6.45 -11.15 -54.53
N THR A 6 5.51 -11.54 -53.66
CA THR A 6 5.17 -10.85 -52.41
C THR A 6 5.25 -11.85 -51.27
N PHE A 7 5.85 -11.45 -50.15
CA PHE A 7 5.89 -12.26 -48.95
C PHE A 7 4.61 -12.01 -48.12
N ASP A 8 3.82 -13.04 -47.90
CA ASP A 8 2.66 -13.02 -47.00
C ASP A 8 3.12 -13.40 -45.58
N SER A 9 3.38 -12.37 -44.75
CA SER A 9 3.78 -12.54 -43.35
C SER A 9 2.69 -13.24 -42.54
N GLY A 10 1.42 -12.88 -42.72
CA GLY A 10 0.30 -13.44 -41.96
C GLY A 10 0.20 -14.96 -42.10
N ALA A 11 0.31 -15.49 -43.32
CA ALA A 11 0.29 -16.94 -43.55
C ALA A 11 1.59 -17.63 -43.10
N ALA A 12 2.75 -16.98 -43.28
CA ALA A 12 4.05 -17.56 -42.96
C ALA A 12 4.31 -17.64 -41.44
N GLU A 13 4.11 -16.55 -40.71
CA GLU A 13 4.42 -16.42 -39.28
C GLU A 13 3.61 -17.41 -38.44
N SER A 14 2.28 -17.46 -38.65
CA SER A 14 1.40 -18.38 -37.92
C SER A 14 1.79 -19.85 -38.16
N ARG A 15 2.04 -20.23 -39.42
CA ARG A 15 2.46 -21.59 -39.79
C ARG A 15 3.79 -21.97 -39.16
N LEU A 16 4.78 -21.07 -39.18
CA LEU A 16 6.12 -21.32 -38.63
C LEU A 16 6.08 -21.42 -37.10
N TYR A 17 5.35 -20.53 -36.45
CA TYR A 17 5.22 -20.54 -34.99
C TYR A 17 4.61 -21.84 -34.48
N GLN A 18 3.50 -22.29 -35.09
CA GLN A 18 2.87 -23.57 -34.77
C GLN A 18 3.79 -24.77 -35.03
N ALA A 19 4.71 -24.69 -36.00
CA ALA A 19 5.69 -25.73 -36.25
C ALA A 19 6.75 -25.77 -35.13
N TRP A 20 7.26 -24.62 -34.68
CA TRP A 20 8.22 -24.53 -33.59
C TRP A 20 7.65 -25.00 -32.25
N GLU A 21 6.42 -24.59 -31.93
CA GLU A 21 5.75 -24.99 -30.70
C GLU A 21 5.52 -26.51 -30.65
N ARG A 22 4.99 -27.11 -31.74
CA ARG A 22 4.80 -28.57 -31.83
C ARG A 22 6.09 -29.37 -31.76
N ALA A 23 7.20 -28.80 -32.24
CA ALA A 23 8.51 -29.45 -32.18
C ALA A 23 9.21 -29.27 -30.82
N GLY A 24 8.61 -28.56 -29.87
CA GLY A 24 9.22 -28.29 -28.56
C GLY A 24 10.44 -27.37 -28.64
N CYS A 25 10.58 -26.56 -29.69
CA CYS A 25 11.77 -25.73 -29.93
C CYS A 25 12.03 -24.68 -28.83
N PHE A 26 11.04 -24.38 -28.00
CA PHE A 26 11.09 -23.35 -26.97
C PHE A 26 11.28 -23.89 -25.56
N MET A 27 11.19 -25.23 -25.38
CA MET A 27 11.34 -25.85 -24.07
C MET A 27 12.71 -25.56 -23.48
N ALA A 28 12.77 -25.44 -22.16
CA ALA A 28 14.02 -25.29 -21.43
C ALA A 28 14.99 -26.43 -21.79
N GLY A 29 16.23 -26.09 -22.14
CA GLY A 29 17.25 -27.06 -22.59
C GLY A 29 17.13 -27.54 -24.04
N ALA A 30 16.13 -27.09 -24.80
CA ALA A 30 16.06 -27.40 -26.23
C ALA A 30 17.31 -26.91 -26.97
N ASN A 31 17.95 -27.79 -27.75
CA ASN A 31 19.19 -27.52 -28.49
C ASN A 31 20.42 -27.17 -27.60
N ALA A 32 20.37 -27.46 -26.30
CA ALA A 32 21.51 -27.30 -25.42
C ALA A 32 22.67 -28.23 -25.84
N SER A 33 23.84 -27.65 -26.05
CA SER A 33 25.08 -28.36 -26.42
C SER A 33 26.27 -28.00 -25.53
N ARG A 34 26.04 -27.16 -24.52
CA ARG A 34 27.00 -26.77 -23.48
C ARG A 34 26.33 -26.81 -22.10
N PRO A 35 27.10 -26.95 -21.01
CA PRO A 35 26.54 -27.00 -19.65
C PRO A 35 26.01 -25.66 -19.13
N GLU A 36 26.45 -24.53 -19.68
CA GLU A 36 26.03 -23.20 -19.22
C GLU A 36 24.55 -22.92 -19.51
N THR A 37 23.86 -22.36 -18.52
CA THR A 37 22.46 -21.93 -18.62
C THR A 37 22.36 -20.45 -18.97
N TYR A 38 21.24 -20.07 -19.59
CA TYR A 38 20.88 -18.66 -19.78
C TYR A 38 19.39 -18.45 -19.50
N CYS A 39 19.07 -17.84 -18.36
CA CYS A 39 17.72 -17.63 -17.89
C CYS A 39 17.33 -16.14 -17.90
N ILE A 40 16.17 -15.85 -18.50
CA ILE A 40 15.46 -14.58 -18.38
C ILE A 40 14.05 -14.89 -17.89
N MET A 41 13.54 -14.05 -16.99
CA MET A 41 12.14 -14.10 -16.58
C MET A 41 11.39 -12.90 -17.12
N ILE A 42 10.22 -13.16 -17.71
CA ILE A 42 9.34 -12.09 -18.18
C ILE A 42 8.85 -11.31 -16.96
N PRO A 43 8.92 -9.97 -16.96
CA PRO A 43 8.14 -9.15 -16.04
C PRO A 43 6.66 -9.50 -16.21
N PRO A 44 6.04 -10.14 -15.21
CA PRO A 44 4.75 -10.77 -15.43
C PRO A 44 3.70 -9.70 -15.76
N PRO A 45 3.08 -9.72 -16.95
CA PRO A 45 2.01 -8.78 -17.26
C PRO A 45 0.82 -8.98 -16.33
N ASN A 46 0.23 -7.87 -15.90
CA ASN A 46 -0.96 -7.84 -15.07
C ASN A 46 -2.18 -8.39 -15.83
N VAL A 47 -3.00 -9.22 -15.16
CA VAL A 47 -4.26 -9.78 -15.71
C VAL A 47 -5.41 -8.77 -15.80
N THR A 48 -5.13 -7.59 -16.35
CA THR A 48 -6.03 -6.42 -16.44
C THR A 48 -6.50 -6.11 -17.86
N GLY A 49 -6.31 -7.04 -18.81
CA GLY A 49 -6.68 -6.92 -20.22
C GLY A 49 -5.52 -7.20 -21.18
N SER A 50 -5.51 -6.53 -22.34
CA SER A 50 -4.52 -6.73 -23.40
C SER A 50 -3.18 -6.01 -23.18
N LEU A 51 -2.13 -6.54 -23.82
CA LEU A 51 -0.81 -5.93 -23.94
C LEU A 51 -0.82 -4.72 -24.88
N HIS A 52 0.23 -3.91 -24.79
CA HIS A 52 0.45 -2.70 -25.58
C HIS A 52 1.89 -2.66 -26.12
N MET A 53 2.23 -1.71 -26.98
CA MET A 53 3.58 -1.62 -27.58
C MET A 53 4.75 -1.59 -26.60
N GLY A 54 4.59 -1.02 -25.40
CA GLY A 54 5.60 -1.15 -24.33
C GLY A 54 5.92 -2.60 -23.95
N HIS A 55 4.91 -3.47 -23.85
CA HIS A 55 5.10 -4.90 -23.59
C HIS A 55 5.76 -5.59 -24.78
N ALA A 56 5.35 -5.26 -26.01
CA ALA A 56 5.96 -5.81 -27.21
C ALA A 56 7.46 -5.45 -27.30
N PHE A 57 7.82 -4.22 -26.96
CA PHE A 57 9.21 -3.75 -26.90
C PHE A 57 10.03 -4.56 -25.89
N ASN A 58 9.55 -4.64 -24.64
CA ASN A 58 10.20 -5.39 -23.58
C ASN A 58 10.44 -6.86 -23.96
N ASN A 59 9.40 -7.55 -24.45
CA ASN A 59 9.50 -8.96 -24.83
C ASN A 59 10.35 -9.19 -26.09
N THR A 60 10.39 -8.24 -27.02
CA THR A 60 11.25 -8.33 -28.21
C THR A 60 12.72 -8.37 -27.83
N LEU A 61 13.13 -7.49 -26.90
CA LEU A 61 14.51 -7.44 -26.39
C LEU A 61 14.91 -8.75 -25.70
N GLN A 62 14.02 -9.29 -24.85
CA GLN A 62 14.25 -10.55 -24.16
C GLN A 62 14.37 -11.74 -25.13
N ASP A 63 13.45 -11.84 -26.09
CA ASP A 63 13.45 -12.95 -27.06
C ASP A 63 14.69 -12.93 -27.95
N ILE A 64 15.22 -11.74 -28.30
CA ILE A 64 16.49 -11.61 -29.03
C ILE A 64 17.64 -12.23 -28.23
N LEU A 65 17.75 -11.90 -26.95
CA LEU A 65 18.80 -12.44 -26.07
C LEU A 65 18.65 -13.96 -25.92
N ILE A 66 17.44 -14.45 -25.68
CA ILE A 66 17.15 -15.87 -25.54
C ILE A 66 17.51 -16.63 -26.81
N ARG A 67 17.03 -16.19 -27.98
CA ARG A 67 17.32 -16.85 -29.26
C ARG A 67 18.82 -16.83 -29.56
N TRP A 68 19.49 -15.70 -29.33
CA TRP A 68 20.93 -15.59 -29.54
C TRP A 68 21.72 -16.57 -28.65
N HIS A 69 21.38 -16.69 -27.37
CA HIS A 69 22.02 -17.66 -26.47
C HIS A 69 21.67 -19.11 -26.84
N ARG A 70 20.42 -19.40 -27.21
CA ARG A 70 19.99 -20.74 -27.65
C ARG A 70 20.75 -21.19 -28.90
N MET A 71 20.96 -20.29 -29.86
CA MET A 71 21.77 -20.55 -31.06
C MET A 71 23.25 -20.78 -30.78
N ARG A 72 23.77 -20.24 -29.66
CA ARG A 72 25.14 -20.50 -29.18
C ARG A 72 25.25 -21.80 -28.38
N GLY A 73 24.14 -22.51 -28.20
CA GLY A 73 24.09 -23.82 -27.55
C GLY A 73 23.86 -23.79 -26.04
N PHE A 74 23.62 -22.61 -25.44
CA PHE A 74 23.28 -22.50 -24.01
C PHE A 74 21.98 -23.24 -23.71
N ASP A 75 21.87 -23.74 -22.48
CA ASP A 75 20.61 -24.22 -21.96
C ASP A 75 19.74 -23.03 -21.54
N THR A 76 18.87 -22.59 -22.45
CA THR A 76 18.07 -21.39 -22.25
C THR A 76 16.74 -21.67 -21.58
N LEU A 77 16.37 -20.86 -20.59
CA LEU A 77 15.01 -20.77 -20.07
C LEU A 77 14.51 -19.33 -20.23
N TRP A 78 13.46 -19.15 -21.03
CA TRP A 78 12.67 -17.92 -20.99
C TRP A 78 11.36 -18.20 -20.28
N GLN A 79 11.30 -17.81 -19.02
CA GLN A 79 10.22 -18.14 -18.09
C GLN A 79 9.04 -17.17 -18.27
N PRO A 80 7.89 -17.63 -18.82
CA PRO A 80 6.71 -16.80 -18.93
C PRO A 80 5.88 -16.85 -17.64
N GLY A 81 5.01 -15.87 -17.48
CA GLY A 81 3.99 -15.90 -16.45
C GLY A 81 3.17 -14.62 -16.39
N GLN A 82 2.27 -14.55 -15.42
CA GLN A 82 1.27 -13.49 -15.25
C GLN A 82 1.16 -13.08 -13.79
N ASP A 83 0.84 -11.81 -13.56
CA ASP A 83 0.65 -11.27 -12.22
C ASP A 83 -0.84 -11.07 -11.94
N HIS A 84 -1.29 -11.55 -10.79
CA HIS A 84 -2.63 -11.33 -10.26
C HIS A 84 -2.98 -9.85 -10.08
N ALA A 85 -1.98 -8.97 -9.91
CA ALA A 85 -2.10 -7.51 -9.90
C ALA A 85 -3.09 -6.90 -8.89
N GLY A 86 -3.43 -7.64 -7.81
CA GLY A 86 -4.19 -7.19 -6.64
C GLY A 86 -5.27 -6.15 -6.96
N ILE A 87 -5.02 -4.91 -6.53
CA ILE A 87 -5.92 -3.74 -6.67
C ILE A 87 -6.33 -3.48 -8.12
N ALA A 88 -5.42 -3.66 -9.09
CA ALA A 88 -5.68 -3.36 -10.49
C ALA A 88 -6.69 -4.34 -11.10
N THR A 89 -6.54 -5.64 -10.79
CA THR A 89 -7.49 -6.66 -11.25
C THR A 89 -8.83 -6.51 -10.56
N GLN A 90 -8.83 -6.31 -9.24
CA GLN A 90 -10.05 -6.09 -8.47
C GLN A 90 -10.86 -4.91 -9.05
N MET A 91 -10.19 -3.78 -9.30
CA MET A 91 -10.80 -2.59 -9.90
C MET A 91 -11.40 -2.86 -11.30
N VAL A 92 -10.72 -3.63 -12.15
CA VAL A 92 -11.24 -3.96 -13.50
C VAL A 92 -12.49 -4.84 -13.40
N VAL A 93 -12.49 -5.81 -12.49
CA VAL A 93 -13.65 -6.68 -12.25
C VAL A 93 -14.82 -5.88 -11.68
N GLU A 94 -14.59 -5.01 -10.69
CA GLU A 94 -15.64 -4.14 -10.14
C GLU A 94 -16.24 -3.22 -11.22
N ARG A 95 -15.41 -2.62 -12.08
CA ARG A 95 -15.90 -1.80 -13.20
C ARG A 95 -16.72 -2.60 -14.20
N LYS A 96 -16.34 -3.85 -14.49
CA LYS A 96 -17.10 -4.73 -15.37
C LYS A 96 -18.45 -5.10 -14.76
N LEU A 97 -18.47 -5.48 -13.47
CA LEU A 97 -19.71 -5.78 -12.75
C LEU A 97 -20.67 -4.58 -12.78
N ALA A 98 -20.17 -3.37 -12.51
CA ALA A 98 -20.96 -2.15 -12.57
C ALA A 98 -21.50 -1.86 -13.98
N ALA A 99 -20.67 -2.02 -15.02
CA ALA A 99 -21.07 -1.84 -16.42
C ALA A 99 -22.15 -2.85 -16.86
N ASP A 100 -22.09 -4.07 -16.32
CA ASP A 100 -23.06 -5.14 -16.57
C ASP A 100 -24.33 -5.03 -15.68
N GLY A 101 -24.41 -4.01 -14.81
CA GLY A 101 -25.53 -3.84 -13.87
C GLY A 101 -25.62 -4.91 -12.78
N GLN A 102 -24.50 -5.58 -12.48
CA GLN A 102 -24.41 -6.59 -11.43
C GLN A 102 -24.19 -5.95 -10.04
N PRO A 103 -24.52 -6.66 -8.94
CA PRO A 103 -24.27 -6.17 -7.59
C PRO A 103 -22.79 -5.88 -7.33
N SER A 104 -22.53 -4.92 -6.44
CA SER A 104 -21.20 -4.58 -5.97
C SER A 104 -20.53 -5.74 -5.24
N ARG A 105 -19.20 -5.66 -5.04
CA ARG A 105 -18.48 -6.67 -4.26
C ARG A 105 -19.08 -6.89 -2.86
N ARG A 106 -19.50 -5.81 -2.18
CA ARG A 106 -20.08 -5.87 -0.83
C ARG A 106 -21.38 -6.64 -0.80
N GLU A 107 -22.23 -6.47 -1.82
CA GLU A 107 -23.52 -7.17 -1.94
C GLU A 107 -23.34 -8.64 -2.34
N LEU A 108 -22.34 -8.96 -3.17
CA LEU A 108 -22.02 -10.34 -3.56
C LEU A 108 -21.40 -11.15 -2.40
N GLY A 109 -20.66 -10.49 -1.53
CA GLY A 109 -19.82 -11.13 -0.52
C GLY A 109 -18.50 -11.65 -1.11
N ARG A 110 -17.52 -11.88 -0.22
CA ARG A 110 -16.13 -12.16 -0.60
C ARG A 110 -15.99 -13.38 -1.51
N GLN A 111 -16.64 -14.49 -1.18
CA GLN A 111 -16.51 -15.75 -1.93
C GLN A 111 -17.02 -15.64 -3.37
N ALA A 112 -18.22 -15.09 -3.56
CA ALA A 112 -18.80 -14.92 -4.88
C ALA A 112 -18.01 -13.91 -5.74
N PHE A 113 -17.51 -12.83 -5.12
CA PHE A 113 -16.65 -11.88 -5.80
C PHE A 113 -15.34 -12.53 -6.27
N LEU A 114 -14.66 -13.31 -5.42
CA LEU A 114 -13.42 -14.00 -5.79
C LEU A 114 -13.60 -14.97 -6.95
N ALA A 115 -14.73 -15.67 -7.02
CA ALA A 115 -15.05 -16.53 -8.16
C ALA A 115 -15.14 -15.73 -9.48
N LYS A 116 -15.69 -14.52 -9.44
CA LYS A 116 -15.73 -13.60 -10.60
C LYS A 116 -14.34 -13.10 -11.00
N VAL A 117 -13.46 -12.89 -10.04
CA VAL A 117 -12.06 -12.52 -10.34
C VAL A 117 -11.31 -13.65 -11.03
N TRP A 118 -11.49 -14.90 -10.59
CA TRP A 118 -10.93 -16.07 -11.28
C TRP A 118 -11.48 -16.27 -12.70
N GLU A 119 -12.79 -16.07 -12.90
CA GLU A 119 -13.42 -16.09 -14.24
C GLU A 119 -12.76 -15.06 -15.19
N TRP A 120 -12.54 -13.85 -14.68
CA TRP A 120 -11.84 -12.79 -15.42
C TRP A 120 -10.38 -13.15 -15.73
N LYS A 121 -9.65 -13.73 -14.76
CA LYS A 121 -8.26 -14.16 -14.93
C LYS A 121 -8.12 -15.11 -16.11
N GLY A 122 -9.03 -16.08 -16.26
CA GLY A 122 -9.02 -17.01 -17.39
C GLY A 122 -9.10 -16.29 -18.74
N GLN A 123 -10.09 -15.40 -18.89
CA GLN A 123 -10.30 -14.62 -20.12
C GLN A 123 -9.12 -13.71 -20.47
N SER A 124 -8.62 -12.94 -19.49
CA SER A 124 -7.51 -12.01 -19.70
C SER A 124 -6.19 -12.76 -19.93
N GLY A 125 -5.99 -13.88 -19.25
CA GLY A 125 -4.76 -14.66 -19.31
C GLY A 125 -4.53 -15.26 -20.70
N ASP A 126 -5.57 -15.85 -21.30
CA ASP A 126 -5.50 -16.41 -22.65
C ASP A 126 -5.19 -15.35 -23.70
N THR A 127 -5.75 -14.14 -23.53
CA THR A 127 -5.51 -13.01 -24.43
C THR A 127 -4.03 -12.61 -24.44
N ILE A 128 -3.42 -12.47 -23.25
CA ILE A 128 -2.01 -12.08 -23.09
C ILE A 128 -1.09 -13.12 -23.73
N VAL A 129 -1.32 -14.41 -23.45
CA VAL A 129 -0.52 -15.51 -24.03
C VAL A 129 -0.62 -15.48 -25.55
N ASN A 130 -1.83 -15.36 -26.11
CA ASN A 130 -2.03 -15.29 -27.55
C ASN A 130 -1.34 -14.09 -28.20
N GLN A 131 -1.35 -12.92 -27.55
CA GLN A 131 -0.62 -11.74 -28.04
C GLN A 131 0.90 -11.97 -28.10
N LEU A 132 1.48 -12.59 -27.08
CA LEU A 132 2.91 -12.93 -27.08
C LEU A 132 3.25 -14.00 -28.12
N LYS A 133 2.39 -15.00 -28.32
CA LYS A 133 2.54 -16.00 -29.38
C LYS A 133 2.49 -15.35 -30.77
N ARG A 134 1.56 -14.41 -31.00
CA ARG A 134 1.45 -13.63 -32.24
C ARG A 134 2.67 -12.73 -32.48
N LEU A 135 3.29 -12.21 -31.43
CA LEU A 135 4.59 -11.52 -31.50
C LEU A 135 5.77 -12.47 -31.81
N GLY A 136 5.54 -13.79 -31.81
CA GLY A 136 6.58 -14.79 -32.06
C GLY A 136 7.50 -15.02 -30.86
N ALA A 137 7.02 -14.83 -29.63
CA ALA A 137 7.81 -15.06 -28.42
C ALA A 137 8.18 -16.55 -28.25
N SER A 138 9.48 -16.86 -28.09
CA SER A 138 9.98 -18.24 -27.91
C SER A 138 10.07 -18.71 -26.45
N CYS A 139 9.04 -18.37 -25.65
CA CYS A 139 8.94 -18.72 -24.24
C CYS A 139 8.66 -20.22 -24.03
N ASP A 140 9.06 -20.75 -22.88
CA ASP A 140 8.64 -22.09 -22.46
C ASP A 140 7.22 -22.05 -21.90
N TRP A 141 6.22 -22.12 -22.79
CA TRP A 141 4.80 -22.05 -22.41
C TRP A 141 4.34 -23.19 -21.49
N SER A 142 5.08 -24.31 -21.44
CA SER A 142 4.77 -25.40 -20.51
C SER A 142 4.97 -25.01 -19.05
N ARG A 143 5.68 -23.90 -18.81
CA ARG A 143 6.02 -23.37 -17.49
C ARG A 143 5.31 -22.06 -17.18
N ASN A 144 4.25 -21.70 -17.90
CA ASN A 144 3.57 -20.43 -17.68
C ASN A 144 3.10 -20.29 -16.23
N ALA A 145 3.76 -19.41 -15.47
CA ALA A 145 3.52 -19.24 -14.04
C ALA A 145 2.44 -18.19 -13.78
N PHE A 146 1.75 -18.29 -12.65
CA PHE A 146 0.87 -17.25 -12.17
C PHE A 146 1.11 -17.03 -10.67
N THR A 147 1.14 -15.77 -10.24
CA THR A 147 1.52 -15.43 -8.86
C THR A 147 0.58 -16.04 -7.82
N MET A 148 -0.69 -16.27 -8.16
CA MET A 148 -1.69 -16.87 -7.26
C MET A 148 -1.92 -18.36 -7.53
N SER A 149 -1.10 -19.05 -8.34
CA SER A 149 -1.21 -20.50 -8.50
C SER A 149 -1.03 -21.19 -7.14
N GLY A 150 -1.88 -22.18 -6.86
CA GLY A 150 -1.93 -22.90 -5.58
C GLY A 150 -2.77 -22.21 -4.49
N ALA A 151 -3.28 -21.00 -4.75
CA ALA A 151 -4.10 -20.32 -3.77
C ALA A 151 -5.41 -21.08 -3.48
N PRO A 152 -5.96 -20.97 -2.26
CA PRO A 152 -7.27 -21.54 -1.96
C PRO A 152 -8.34 -21.09 -2.96
N GLY A 153 -9.04 -22.05 -3.56
CA GLY A 153 -10.06 -21.79 -4.57
C GLY A 153 -9.53 -21.55 -5.99
N ALA A 154 -8.23 -21.75 -6.24
CA ALA A 154 -7.68 -21.72 -7.59
C ALA A 154 -8.34 -22.80 -8.49
N PRO A 155 -8.72 -22.46 -9.73
CA PRO A 155 -9.33 -23.41 -10.66
C PRO A 155 -8.32 -24.43 -11.20
N ALA A 156 -8.81 -25.47 -11.88
CA ALA A 156 -7.95 -26.42 -12.59
C ALA A 156 -7.05 -25.70 -13.62
N GLY A 157 -5.78 -26.10 -13.71
CA GLY A 157 -4.73 -25.43 -14.48
C GLY A 157 -3.90 -24.43 -13.67
N GLU A 158 -4.22 -24.19 -12.40
CA GLU A 158 -3.49 -23.29 -11.50
C GLU A 158 -2.90 -24.02 -10.28
N GLU A 159 -2.46 -25.27 -10.46
CA GLU A 159 -1.94 -26.15 -9.40
C GLU A 159 -0.48 -25.88 -8.99
N GLY A 160 0.13 -24.78 -9.46
CA GLY A 160 1.49 -24.39 -9.05
C GLY A 160 1.60 -24.05 -7.56
N ASN A 161 2.81 -23.88 -7.04
CA ASN A 161 3.07 -23.64 -5.61
C ASN A 161 3.52 -22.20 -5.29
N PHE A 162 3.24 -21.24 -6.18
CA PHE A 162 3.67 -19.85 -5.98
C PHE A 162 2.98 -19.23 -4.74
N HIS A 163 1.71 -19.56 -4.50
CA HIS A 163 1.03 -19.12 -3.28
C HIS A 163 1.75 -19.60 -2.01
N ASP A 164 2.17 -20.87 -1.97
CA ASP A 164 2.86 -21.47 -0.83
C ASP A 164 4.21 -20.79 -0.57
N ALA A 165 4.92 -20.40 -1.63
CA ALA A 165 6.13 -19.58 -1.51
C ALA A 165 5.85 -18.27 -0.76
N VAL A 166 4.83 -17.53 -1.19
CA VAL A 166 4.49 -16.24 -0.60
C VAL A 166 4.15 -16.40 0.88
N ILE A 167 3.33 -17.39 1.22
CA ILE A 167 2.94 -17.68 2.61
C ILE A 167 4.17 -18.08 3.44
N LYS A 168 5.03 -18.96 2.92
CA LYS A 168 6.27 -19.35 3.61
C LYS A 168 7.19 -18.17 3.88
N VAL A 169 7.40 -17.29 2.90
CA VAL A 169 8.26 -16.10 3.10
C VAL A 169 7.69 -15.18 4.16
N PHE A 170 6.37 -14.98 4.17
CA PHE A 170 5.74 -14.18 5.22
C PHE A 170 6.03 -14.78 6.60
N VAL A 171 5.75 -16.07 6.80
CA VAL A 171 5.97 -16.76 8.09
C VAL A 171 7.45 -16.71 8.48
N ASP A 172 8.37 -17.08 7.58
CA ASP A 172 9.81 -17.10 7.86
C ASP A 172 10.35 -15.70 8.21
N MET A 173 9.87 -14.64 7.54
CA MET A 173 10.28 -13.27 7.82
C MET A 173 9.64 -12.72 9.09
N HIS A 174 8.40 -13.10 9.39
CA HIS A 174 7.72 -12.80 10.65
C HIS A 174 8.49 -13.41 11.83
N ASP A 175 8.85 -14.69 11.74
CA ASP A 175 9.58 -15.40 12.81
C ASP A 175 11.00 -14.83 13.04
N LYS A 176 11.61 -14.25 11.99
CA LYS A 176 12.89 -13.51 12.08
C LYS A 176 12.72 -12.07 12.63
N GLY A 177 11.49 -11.63 12.90
CA GLY A 177 11.14 -10.27 13.28
C GLY A 177 11.41 -9.23 12.19
N LEU A 178 11.48 -9.64 10.92
CA LEU A 178 11.63 -8.76 9.76
C LEU A 178 10.29 -8.24 9.25
N ILE A 179 9.21 -8.97 9.54
CA ILE A 179 7.83 -8.51 9.36
C ILE A 179 7.25 -8.23 10.74
N TYR A 180 6.61 -7.08 10.89
CA TYR A 180 5.93 -6.69 12.13
C TYR A 180 4.61 -5.97 11.82
N ARG A 181 3.69 -6.03 12.77
CA ARG A 181 2.46 -5.23 12.75
C ARG A 181 2.66 -3.95 13.56
N GLY A 182 2.20 -2.82 13.07
CA GLY A 182 2.28 -1.58 13.82
C GLY A 182 1.32 -0.51 13.32
N LYS A 183 1.03 0.46 14.20
CA LYS A 183 0.19 1.61 13.89
C LYS A 183 1.04 2.74 13.32
N ARG A 184 0.87 3.03 12.04
CA ARG A 184 1.63 4.08 11.34
C ARG A 184 0.74 4.84 10.37
N LEU A 185 1.21 6.01 9.97
CA LEU A 185 0.60 6.75 8.87
C LEU A 185 0.92 6.01 7.56
N VAL A 186 -0.11 5.76 6.77
CA VAL A 186 0.00 5.19 5.43
C VAL A 186 -0.73 6.05 4.43
N ASN A 187 -0.32 5.97 3.16
CA ASN A 187 -1.11 6.51 2.06
C ASN A 187 -2.38 5.66 1.92
N TRP A 188 -3.53 6.26 2.14
CA TRP A 188 -4.83 5.60 2.07
C TRP A 188 -5.65 6.10 0.89
N ASP A 189 -6.11 5.18 0.06
CA ASP A 189 -7.04 5.47 -1.03
C ASP A 189 -8.48 5.39 -0.49
N PRO A 190 -9.21 6.52 -0.35
CA PRO A 190 -10.55 6.52 0.23
C PRO A 190 -11.61 5.91 -0.70
N HIS A 191 -11.32 5.82 -2.00
CA HIS A 191 -12.25 5.23 -2.96
C HIS A 191 -12.21 3.71 -2.91
N PHE A 192 -11.02 3.13 -2.85
CA PHE A 192 -10.85 1.68 -2.72
C PHE A 192 -10.85 1.19 -1.26
N GLU A 193 -10.73 2.12 -0.32
CA GLU A 193 -10.62 1.89 1.12
C GLU A 193 -9.46 0.93 1.45
N THR A 194 -8.26 1.25 0.96
CA THR A 194 -7.05 0.46 1.19
C THR A 194 -5.81 1.33 1.30
N ALA A 195 -4.84 0.86 2.07
CA ALA A 195 -3.47 1.37 2.01
C ALA A 195 -2.88 1.16 0.60
N ILE A 196 -2.05 2.10 0.16
CA ILE A 196 -1.26 2.06 -1.08
C ILE A 196 0.18 2.49 -0.79
N SER A 197 1.12 2.13 -1.65
CA SER A 197 2.53 2.54 -1.52
C SER A 197 2.71 4.00 -1.93
N ASP A 198 3.72 4.69 -1.39
CA ASP A 198 4.16 6.02 -1.84
C ASP A 198 4.40 6.10 -3.35
N LEU A 199 4.82 4.98 -3.95
CA LEU A 199 5.07 4.90 -5.38
C LEU A 199 3.76 4.83 -6.20
N GLU A 200 2.64 4.48 -5.57
CA GLU A 200 1.29 4.46 -6.16
C GLU A 200 0.57 5.82 -6.00
N VAL A 201 1.28 6.83 -5.49
CA VAL A 201 0.80 8.21 -5.32
C VAL A 201 1.39 9.11 -6.40
N GLU A 202 0.53 9.80 -7.13
CA GLU A 202 0.89 10.83 -8.11
C GLU A 202 0.71 12.21 -7.46
N ASN A 203 1.81 12.95 -7.26
CA ASN A 203 1.76 14.33 -6.78
C ASN A 203 1.51 15.27 -7.96
N ILE A 204 0.34 15.92 -7.97
CA ILE A 204 -0.10 16.81 -9.04
C ILE A 204 -0.22 18.22 -8.49
N GLU A 205 0.32 19.20 -9.21
CA GLU A 205 0.12 20.62 -8.90
C GLU A 205 -1.29 21.04 -9.29
N VAL A 206 -2.04 21.57 -8.33
CA VAL A 206 -3.42 22.04 -8.51
C VAL A 206 -3.60 23.43 -7.90
N ASP A 207 -4.56 24.20 -8.40
CA ASP A 207 -4.93 25.47 -7.79
C ASP A 207 -5.52 25.23 -6.40
N GLY A 208 -4.93 25.83 -5.39
CA GLY A 208 -5.33 25.69 -3.99
C GLY A 208 -5.40 27.02 -3.27
N HIS A 209 -5.74 26.92 -1.98
CA HIS A 209 -5.83 28.05 -1.07
C HIS A 209 -4.98 27.80 0.16
N MET A 210 -4.35 28.85 0.67
CA MET A 210 -3.71 28.87 1.98
C MET A 210 -4.48 29.83 2.88
N TRP A 211 -5.11 29.31 3.93
CA TRP A 211 -5.90 30.08 4.89
C TRP A 211 -5.05 30.46 6.09
N HIS A 212 -5.27 31.67 6.60
CA HIS A 212 -4.58 32.18 7.80
C HIS A 212 -5.56 32.38 8.94
N PHE A 213 -5.34 31.65 10.04
CA PHE A 213 -6.22 31.66 11.21
C PHE A 213 -5.48 32.09 12.47
N LYS A 214 -6.20 32.77 13.36
CA LYS A 214 -5.75 33.19 14.68
C LYS A 214 -6.04 32.08 15.67
N TYR A 215 -5.01 31.61 16.37
CA TYR A 215 -5.11 30.74 17.55
C TYR A 215 -4.91 31.62 18.78
N PRO A 216 -5.97 32.00 19.50
CA PRO A 216 -5.85 32.88 20.66
C PRO A 216 -4.98 32.26 21.74
N LEU A 217 -4.12 33.06 22.39
CA LEU A 217 -3.31 32.61 23.52
C LEU A 217 -4.22 32.43 24.74
N ALA A 218 -4.05 31.29 25.41
CA ALA A 218 -4.74 31.03 26.66
C ALA A 218 -4.27 32.02 27.74
N GLY A 219 -5.15 32.40 28.66
CA GLY A 219 -4.79 33.24 29.80
C GLY A 219 -4.70 34.75 29.53
N GLY A 220 -5.09 35.23 28.33
CA GLY A 220 -5.11 36.66 28.00
C GLY A 220 -3.72 37.26 27.80
N GLU A 221 -2.75 36.42 27.49
CA GLU A 221 -1.37 36.83 27.27
C GLU A 221 -1.20 37.61 25.97
N THR A 222 -0.26 38.56 25.97
CA THR A 222 0.11 39.31 24.77
C THR A 222 1.62 39.31 24.57
N TYR A 223 2.06 39.40 23.32
CA TYR A 223 3.48 39.51 22.97
C TYR A 223 3.68 40.49 21.82
N GLU A 224 4.87 41.10 21.76
CA GLU A 224 5.25 41.94 20.62
C GLU A 224 5.71 41.04 19.47
N TYR A 225 4.94 41.00 18.40
CA TYR A 225 5.29 40.33 17.15
C TYR A 225 6.06 41.31 16.27
N VAL A 226 7.32 40.98 15.95
CA VAL A 226 8.22 41.81 15.14
C VAL A 226 8.65 41.03 13.91
N GLU A 227 8.10 41.39 12.75
CA GLU A 227 8.51 40.82 11.47
C GLU A 227 9.66 41.63 10.87
N LYS A 228 10.63 40.94 10.28
CA LYS A 228 11.80 41.56 9.66
C LYS A 228 11.95 41.05 8.23
N ASP A 229 12.42 41.90 7.32
CA ASP A 229 12.84 41.49 5.98
C ASP A 229 14.22 40.79 6.01
N ALA A 230 14.68 40.35 4.83
CA ALA A 230 15.97 39.67 4.67
C ALA A 230 17.18 40.55 5.05
N ASP A 231 17.03 41.88 5.05
CA ASP A 231 18.05 42.85 5.44
C ASP A 231 17.98 43.20 6.95
N GLY A 232 17.04 42.60 7.67
CA GLY A 232 16.84 42.79 9.11
C GLY A 232 16.01 44.03 9.48
N ASN A 233 15.42 44.72 8.50
CA ASN A 233 14.55 45.87 8.76
C ASN A 233 13.18 45.40 9.23
N VAL A 234 12.62 46.10 10.21
CA VAL A 234 11.27 45.78 10.74
C VAL A 234 10.21 46.15 9.71
N THR A 235 9.47 45.15 9.22
CA THR A 235 8.37 45.30 8.24
C THR A 235 7.00 45.40 8.91
N LEU A 236 6.83 44.71 10.04
CA LEU A 236 5.60 44.72 10.84
C LEU A 236 5.95 44.69 12.32
N ARG A 237 5.24 45.48 13.11
CA ARG A 237 5.32 45.46 14.57
C ARG A 237 3.92 45.57 15.14
N GLU A 238 3.49 44.55 15.88
CA GLU A 238 2.12 44.43 16.38
C GLU A 238 2.13 43.78 17.76
N MET A 239 1.30 44.25 18.69
CA MET A 239 0.99 43.50 19.91
C MET A 239 -0.11 42.49 19.61
N ARG A 240 0.18 41.20 19.76
CA ARG A 240 -0.76 40.11 19.48
C ARG A 240 -1.15 39.37 20.74
N ASP A 241 -2.40 38.92 20.78
CA ASP A 241 -2.97 37.97 21.75
C ASP A 241 -3.23 36.59 21.10
N TYR A 242 -2.66 36.35 19.91
CA TYR A 242 -2.82 35.12 19.14
C TYR A 242 -1.53 34.72 18.42
N ILE A 243 -1.42 33.44 18.07
CA ILE A 243 -0.45 32.94 17.08
C ILE A 243 -1.17 32.71 15.75
N SER A 244 -0.55 33.13 14.64
CA SER A 244 -1.11 32.96 13.29
C SER A 244 -0.69 31.61 12.73
N ILE A 245 -1.63 30.86 12.16
CA ILE A 245 -1.38 29.57 11.51
C ILE A 245 -1.83 29.64 10.06
N ALA A 246 -0.91 29.31 9.15
CA ALA A 246 -1.19 29.13 7.74
C ALA A 246 -1.42 27.64 7.43
N THR A 247 -2.55 27.28 6.82
CA THR A 247 -2.86 25.89 6.46
C THR A 247 -3.62 25.78 5.15
N THR A 248 -3.36 24.70 4.39
CA THR A 248 -4.14 24.30 3.20
C THR A 248 -5.23 23.27 3.52
N ARG A 249 -5.29 22.79 4.77
CA ARG A 249 -6.25 21.77 5.24
C ARG A 249 -6.94 22.19 6.56
N PRO A 250 -7.82 23.20 6.54
CA PRO A 250 -8.55 23.66 7.73
C PRO A 250 -9.28 22.55 8.50
N GLU A 251 -9.86 21.57 7.81
CA GLU A 251 -10.58 20.44 8.41
C GLU A 251 -9.71 19.60 9.35
N THR A 252 -8.39 19.58 9.13
CA THR A 252 -7.45 18.81 9.95
C THR A 252 -7.10 19.51 11.28
N MET A 253 -7.40 20.81 11.42
CA MET A 253 -7.16 21.58 12.65
C MET A 253 -7.88 21.00 13.87
N LEU A 254 -8.99 20.29 13.63
CA LEU A 254 -9.75 19.59 14.67
C LEU A 254 -8.90 18.59 15.46
N GLY A 255 -7.86 18.04 14.83
CA GLY A 255 -6.95 17.02 15.37
C GLY A 255 -5.60 17.57 15.81
N ASP A 256 -5.41 18.90 15.86
CA ASP A 256 -4.14 19.48 16.26
C ASP A 256 -3.75 19.03 17.67
N GLY A 257 -2.50 18.61 17.82
CA GLY A 257 -1.94 18.26 19.11
C GLY A 257 -1.02 19.35 19.68
N ALA A 258 -0.43 20.18 18.81
CA ALA A 258 0.44 21.29 19.17
C ALA A 258 0.55 22.30 18.01
N VAL A 259 1.14 23.46 18.31
CA VAL A 259 1.71 24.37 17.29
C VAL A 259 3.22 24.32 17.42
N ALA A 260 3.94 24.10 16.31
CA ALA A 260 5.39 24.11 16.29
C ALA A 260 5.94 25.40 15.66
N VAL A 261 6.99 25.95 16.27
CA VAL A 261 7.78 27.08 15.75
C VAL A 261 9.26 26.72 15.71
N HIS A 262 10.04 27.34 14.84
CA HIS A 262 11.46 27.07 14.77
C HIS A 262 12.20 27.62 16.01
N PRO A 263 13.16 26.89 16.62
CA PRO A 263 13.92 27.38 17.78
C PRO A 263 14.65 28.71 17.57
N SER A 264 15.05 29.01 16.33
CA SER A 264 15.72 30.27 15.98
C SER A 264 14.77 31.42 15.65
N ASP A 265 13.45 31.19 15.67
CA ASP A 265 12.47 32.21 15.34
C ASP A 265 12.18 33.10 16.56
N GLU A 266 12.89 34.23 16.63
CA GLU A 266 12.78 35.20 17.72
C GLU A 266 11.35 35.75 17.90
N ARG A 267 10.51 35.71 16.85
CA ARG A 267 9.12 36.24 16.88
C ARG A 267 8.27 35.51 17.91
N TYR A 268 8.49 34.22 18.07
CA TYR A 268 7.65 33.35 18.88
C TYR A 268 8.30 32.93 20.21
N ALA A 269 9.59 33.26 20.42
CA ALA A 269 10.31 32.95 21.65
C ALA A 269 9.55 33.32 22.96
N PRO A 270 8.83 34.47 23.04
CA PRO A 270 8.08 34.82 24.26
C PRO A 270 6.86 33.95 24.56
N ILE A 271 6.38 33.15 23.59
CA ILE A 271 5.16 32.35 23.71
C ILE A 271 5.38 30.84 23.64
N VAL A 272 6.64 30.40 23.44
CA VAL A 272 7.01 28.98 23.56
C VAL A 272 6.68 28.46 24.97
N GLY A 273 6.06 27.29 25.04
CA GLY A 273 5.61 26.64 26.28
C GLY A 273 4.23 27.11 26.76
N LYS A 274 3.63 28.13 26.13
CA LYS A 274 2.27 28.57 26.43
C LYS A 274 1.25 27.71 25.70
N LEU A 275 -0.01 27.86 26.11
CA LEU A 275 -1.14 27.20 25.46
C LEU A 275 -1.87 28.18 24.53
N CYS A 276 -2.37 27.68 23.41
CA CYS A 276 -3.30 28.41 22.54
C CYS A 276 -4.60 27.62 22.35
N GLU A 277 -5.70 28.33 22.11
CA GLU A 277 -7.00 27.76 21.82
C GLU A 277 -7.12 27.44 20.32
N ILE A 278 -7.59 26.23 20.00
CA ILE A 278 -7.91 25.87 18.62
C ILE A 278 -9.23 26.57 18.23
N PRO A 279 -9.28 27.35 17.14
CA PRO A 279 -10.41 28.23 16.82
C PRO A 279 -11.64 27.50 16.22
N VAL A 280 -11.85 26.22 16.53
CA VAL A 280 -12.89 25.36 15.94
C VAL A 280 -13.66 24.58 16.99
N GLY A 281 -14.94 24.31 16.69
CA GLY A 281 -15.88 23.66 17.60
C GLY A 281 -16.49 24.59 18.66
N PRO A 282 -17.42 24.08 19.49
CA PRO A 282 -18.14 24.87 20.47
C PRO A 282 -17.22 25.56 21.48
N LYS A 283 -17.29 26.90 21.61
CA LYS A 283 -16.42 27.72 22.48
C LYS A 283 -16.18 27.16 23.88
N ARG A 284 -17.25 26.67 24.53
CA ARG A 284 -17.17 26.09 25.89
C ARG A 284 -16.22 24.88 25.97
N HIS A 285 -16.09 24.13 24.89
CA HIS A 285 -15.37 22.85 24.83
C HIS A 285 -14.10 22.93 23.99
N ARG A 286 -13.66 24.12 23.56
CA ARG A 286 -12.44 24.26 22.74
C ARG A 286 -11.20 23.76 23.45
N ARG A 287 -10.35 23.09 22.70
CA ARG A 287 -9.12 22.50 23.23
C ARG A 287 -8.02 23.54 23.32
N LEU A 288 -7.17 23.36 24.32
CA LEU A 288 -5.93 24.10 24.48
C LEU A 288 -4.78 23.17 24.04
N ILE A 289 -3.88 23.69 23.21
CA ILE A 289 -2.71 22.95 22.72
C ILE A 289 -1.43 23.74 23.01
N PRO A 290 -0.29 23.06 23.27
CA PRO A 290 0.97 23.72 23.55
C PRO A 290 1.62 24.31 22.29
N ILE A 291 2.36 25.40 22.49
CA ILE A 291 3.31 25.94 21.52
C ILE A 291 4.69 25.36 21.82
N ILE A 292 5.21 24.56 20.91
CA ILE A 292 6.48 23.84 21.05
C ILE A 292 7.52 24.34 20.04
N THR A 293 8.78 24.00 20.27
CA THR A 293 9.86 24.25 19.31
C THR A 293 10.23 23.00 18.54
N ASP A 294 10.45 23.12 17.24
CA ASP A 294 10.89 22.03 16.38
C ASP A 294 11.68 22.55 15.18
N SER A 295 12.61 21.78 14.60
CA SER A 295 13.38 22.21 13.41
C SER A 295 12.62 22.10 12.09
N TYR A 296 11.43 21.48 12.07
CA TYR A 296 10.63 21.29 10.86
C TYR A 296 10.00 22.59 10.31
N PRO A 297 9.37 23.47 11.12
CA PRO A 297 8.85 24.75 10.65
C PRO A 297 9.92 25.62 9.97
N ASP A 298 9.61 26.13 8.78
CA ASP A 298 10.42 27.13 8.09
C ASP A 298 9.98 28.55 8.51
N PRO A 299 10.84 29.35 9.17
CA PRO A 299 10.51 30.72 9.56
C PRO A 299 10.08 31.62 8.39
N GLY A 300 10.55 31.35 7.17
CA GLY A 300 10.24 32.14 5.97
C GLY A 300 8.93 31.78 5.29
N PHE A 301 8.25 30.71 5.71
CA PHE A 301 7.07 30.19 5.04
C PHE A 301 5.78 30.44 5.82
N GLY A 302 4.78 31.05 5.17
CA GLY A 302 3.49 31.38 5.81
C GLY A 302 3.71 32.30 7.01
N SER A 303 3.25 31.89 8.19
CA SER A 303 3.51 32.60 9.44
C SER A 303 4.82 32.20 10.14
N GLY A 304 5.51 31.15 9.68
CA GLY A 304 6.61 30.51 10.42
C GLY A 304 6.17 29.62 11.58
N ALA A 305 4.86 29.49 11.82
CA ALA A 305 4.27 28.59 12.79
C ALA A 305 3.40 27.54 12.09
N VAL A 306 3.55 26.28 12.46
CA VAL A 306 2.91 25.14 11.79
C VAL A 306 2.02 24.40 12.78
N LYS A 307 0.76 24.14 12.40
CA LYS A 307 -0.12 23.23 13.15
C LYS A 307 0.41 21.81 13.06
N ILE A 308 0.40 21.05 14.16
CA ILE A 308 0.83 19.66 14.18
C ILE A 308 -0.38 18.75 14.27
N THR A 309 -0.82 18.21 13.13
CA THR A 309 -1.90 17.21 13.05
C THR A 309 -1.33 15.83 12.73
N GLY A 310 -0.70 15.20 13.73
CA GLY A 310 0.12 14.00 13.52
C GLY A 310 -0.59 12.78 12.90
N ALA A 311 -1.92 12.69 12.94
CA ALA A 311 -2.66 11.56 12.36
C ALA A 311 -3.07 11.76 10.88
N HIS A 312 -2.72 12.90 10.26
CA HIS A 312 -3.22 13.32 8.95
C HIS A 312 -2.17 13.91 7.99
N ASP A 313 -0.90 13.99 8.41
CA ASP A 313 0.21 14.44 7.57
C ASP A 313 1.51 13.75 8.00
N PHE A 314 2.35 13.34 7.05
CA PHE A 314 3.57 12.56 7.33
C PHE A 314 4.64 13.37 8.07
N ASN A 315 4.77 14.66 7.76
CA ASN A 315 5.73 15.51 8.44
C ASN A 315 5.23 15.83 9.85
N ASP A 316 3.95 16.15 10.00
CA ASP A 316 3.32 16.36 11.31
C ASP A 316 3.39 15.09 12.16
N TYR A 317 3.22 13.90 11.57
CA TYR A 317 3.40 12.61 12.24
C TYR A 317 4.80 12.50 12.82
N ALA A 318 5.84 12.80 12.02
CA ALA A 318 7.21 12.76 12.50
C ALA A 318 7.44 13.76 13.65
N VAL A 319 6.83 14.96 13.60
CA VAL A 319 6.90 15.97 14.68
C VAL A 319 6.20 15.45 15.92
N ALA A 320 5.02 14.87 15.76
CA ALA A 320 4.22 14.37 16.86
C ALA A 320 4.92 13.21 17.58
N ARG A 321 5.48 12.25 16.83
CA ARG A 321 6.21 11.11 17.40
C ARG A 321 7.43 11.51 18.22
N ARG A 322 8.23 12.47 17.76
CA ARG A 322 9.44 12.90 18.48
C ARG A 322 9.17 13.79 19.69
N ASN A 323 7.98 14.38 19.77
CA ASN A 323 7.55 15.26 20.86
C ASN A 323 6.46 14.65 21.76
N ASP A 324 6.17 13.34 21.62
CA ASP A 324 5.13 12.62 22.39
C ASP A 324 3.73 13.26 22.32
N ILE A 325 3.37 13.76 21.13
CA ILE A 325 2.06 14.39 20.88
C ILE A 325 1.05 13.29 20.48
N PRO A 326 -0.15 13.26 21.10
CA PRO A 326 -1.19 12.30 20.74
C PRO A 326 -1.65 12.43 19.28
N LEU A 327 -1.94 11.28 18.66
CA LEU A 327 -2.36 11.19 17.26
C LEU A 327 -3.88 11.02 17.18
N TYR A 328 -4.61 12.12 16.96
CA TYR A 328 -6.07 12.12 16.88
C TYR A 328 -6.57 11.92 15.45
N ARG A 329 -7.13 10.75 15.14
CA ARG A 329 -7.71 10.46 13.83
C ARG A 329 -9.12 11.05 13.70
N LEU A 330 -9.32 11.87 12.68
CA LEU A 330 -10.55 12.62 12.42
C LEU A 330 -11.43 12.00 11.33
N MET A 331 -10.83 11.21 10.45
CA MET A 331 -11.51 10.68 9.26
C MET A 331 -11.66 9.16 9.32
N ASP A 332 -12.74 8.67 8.71
CA ASP A 332 -12.99 7.25 8.49
C ASP A 332 -12.32 6.74 7.20
N THR A 333 -12.56 5.46 6.85
CA THR A 333 -11.98 4.83 5.66
C THR A 333 -12.41 5.47 4.34
N GLY A 334 -13.57 6.12 4.30
CA GLY A 334 -14.07 6.87 3.15
C GLY A 334 -13.57 8.31 3.08
N ALA A 335 -12.70 8.73 4.01
CA ALA A 335 -12.26 10.11 4.21
C ALA A 335 -13.40 11.09 4.55
N ALA A 336 -14.50 10.58 5.12
CA ALA A 336 -15.51 11.39 5.78
C ALA A 336 -15.12 11.63 7.24
N MET A 337 -15.64 12.72 7.82
CA MET A 337 -15.43 13.04 9.22
C MET A 337 -16.12 11.99 10.10
N ARG A 338 -15.38 11.38 11.03
CA ARG A 338 -15.85 10.26 11.85
C ARG A 338 -17.15 10.55 12.58
N GLU A 339 -18.07 9.59 12.55
CA GLU A 339 -19.35 9.65 13.29
C GLU A 339 -19.31 8.98 14.66
N ASP A 340 -18.35 8.08 14.88
CA ASP A 340 -18.27 7.19 16.04
C ASP A 340 -17.81 7.90 17.33
N GLY A 341 -17.84 7.19 18.45
CA GLY A 341 -17.34 7.67 19.74
C GLY A 341 -18.31 8.59 20.50
N ALA A 342 -17.89 8.96 21.72
CA ALA A 342 -18.66 9.81 22.62
C ALA A 342 -18.87 11.24 22.04
N PRO A 343 -19.84 12.03 22.56
CA PRO A 343 -20.05 13.41 22.13
C PRO A 343 -18.77 14.24 22.22
N TYR A 344 -18.61 15.23 21.32
CA TYR A 344 -17.40 16.06 21.25
C TYR A 344 -16.96 16.62 22.61
N ALA A 345 -17.90 17.07 23.44
CA ALA A 345 -17.62 17.65 24.75
C ALA A 345 -16.82 16.70 25.66
N GLU A 346 -17.18 15.41 25.69
CA GLU A 346 -16.50 14.41 26.54
C GLU A 346 -15.10 14.11 26.00
N CYS A 347 -14.98 13.90 24.69
CA CYS A 347 -13.69 13.67 24.03
C CYS A 347 -12.75 14.88 24.22
N ALA A 348 -13.27 16.10 24.12
CA ALA A 348 -12.50 17.32 24.29
C ALA A 348 -12.00 17.51 25.73
N GLU A 349 -12.80 17.21 26.75
CA GLU A 349 -12.32 17.22 28.14
C GLU A 349 -11.21 16.19 28.36
N ARG A 350 -11.33 14.98 27.81
CA ARG A 350 -10.28 13.97 27.91
C ARG A 350 -8.99 14.42 27.20
N ALA A 351 -9.10 14.98 26.00
CA ALA A 351 -7.95 15.52 25.27
C ALA A 351 -7.27 16.69 26.01
N ARG A 352 -8.04 17.55 26.69
CA ARG A 352 -7.48 18.60 27.56
C ARG A 352 -6.71 18.01 28.75
N ALA A 353 -7.21 16.94 29.37
CA ALA A 353 -6.50 16.27 30.45
C ALA A 353 -5.16 15.70 29.96
N ILE A 354 -5.13 15.11 28.75
CA ILE A 354 -3.91 14.61 28.13
C ILE A 354 -2.92 15.75 27.88
N ALA A 355 -3.37 16.87 27.31
CA ALA A 355 -2.54 18.06 27.10
C ALA A 355 -1.99 18.65 28.42
N ALA A 356 -2.68 18.45 29.54
CA ALA A 356 -2.24 18.83 30.88
C ALA A 356 -1.29 17.80 31.55
N GLY A 357 -0.88 16.74 30.84
CA GLY A 357 0.07 15.74 31.32
C GLY A 357 -0.54 14.44 31.83
N ALA A 358 -1.83 14.18 31.58
CA ALA A 358 -2.41 12.87 31.87
C ALA A 358 -1.84 11.81 30.92
N SER A 359 -1.56 10.62 31.45
CA SER A 359 -1.16 9.48 30.63
C SER A 359 -2.27 9.05 29.67
N PHE A 360 -1.87 8.62 28.48
CA PHE A 360 -2.74 8.08 27.44
C PHE A 360 -2.06 6.89 26.76
N THR A 361 -2.84 6.08 26.05
CA THR A 361 -2.32 5.04 25.14
C THR A 361 -2.61 5.42 23.68
N GLU A 362 -1.87 4.84 22.73
CA GLU A 362 -2.12 5.06 21.29
C GLU A 362 -3.55 4.65 20.88
N GLU A 363 -4.07 3.59 21.49
CA GLU A 363 -5.45 3.13 21.27
C GLU A 363 -6.50 4.09 21.84
N GLU A 364 -6.22 4.71 22.99
CA GLU A 364 -7.10 5.74 23.54
C GLU A 364 -7.13 6.98 22.64
N ALA A 365 -5.96 7.47 22.21
CA ALA A 365 -5.86 8.64 21.34
C ALA A 365 -6.59 8.44 20.01
N ASP A 366 -6.48 7.27 19.39
CA ASP A 366 -7.18 6.95 18.15
C ASP A 366 -8.70 6.82 18.34
N ARG A 367 -9.18 6.33 19.49
CA ARG A 367 -10.62 6.24 19.77
C ARG A 367 -11.26 7.61 20.03
N LEU A 368 -10.52 8.58 20.57
CA LEU A 368 -11.04 9.92 20.83
C LEU A 368 -11.45 10.63 19.54
N ASN A 369 -12.76 10.71 19.31
CA ASN A 369 -13.31 11.46 18.19
C ASN A 369 -13.43 12.95 18.53
N LEU A 370 -12.53 13.75 17.96
CA LEU A 370 -12.46 15.20 18.15
C LEU A 370 -13.19 16.00 17.04
N VAL A 371 -14.03 15.32 16.26
CA VAL A 371 -14.93 15.97 15.30
C VAL A 371 -16.15 16.54 16.03
N PRO A 372 -16.42 17.85 15.91
CA PRO A 372 -17.64 18.49 16.42
C PRO A 372 -18.89 17.81 15.87
N ASP A 373 -19.92 17.71 16.70
CA ASP A 373 -21.11 16.92 16.39
C ASP A 373 -21.84 17.38 15.11
N ASP A 374 -21.74 18.66 14.74
CA ASP A 374 -22.31 19.25 13.52
C ASP A 374 -21.50 18.97 12.24
N LEU A 375 -20.27 18.49 12.38
CA LEU A 375 -19.36 18.17 11.27
C LEU A 375 -19.23 16.66 11.03
N ARG A 376 -19.73 15.82 11.94
CA ARG A 376 -19.70 14.36 11.81
C ARG A 376 -20.46 13.90 10.56
N GLY A 377 -19.90 12.93 9.84
CA GLY A 377 -20.49 12.35 8.63
C GLY A 377 -20.27 13.14 7.34
N LEU A 378 -19.78 14.39 7.43
CA LEU A 378 -19.50 15.19 6.25
C LEU A 378 -18.27 14.67 5.50
N ASP A 379 -18.27 14.81 4.17
CA ASP A 379 -17.04 14.67 3.39
C ASP A 379 -16.00 15.72 3.85
N ARG A 380 -14.71 15.36 3.84
CA ARG A 380 -13.62 16.25 4.30
C ARG A 380 -13.59 17.62 3.62
N PHE A 381 -14.01 17.73 2.35
CA PHE A 381 -14.02 19.00 1.64
C PHE A 381 -15.24 19.86 2.03
N GLU A 382 -16.38 19.22 2.32
CA GLU A 382 -17.54 19.90 2.89
C GLU A 382 -17.24 20.38 4.32
N ALA A 383 -16.62 19.52 5.13
CA ALA A 383 -16.14 19.86 6.46
C ALA A 383 -15.13 21.03 6.42
N ARG A 384 -14.22 21.05 5.45
CA ARG A 384 -13.29 22.17 5.23
C ARG A 384 -14.03 23.49 5.03
N ALA A 385 -15.03 23.51 4.14
CA ALA A 385 -15.80 24.73 3.87
C ALA A 385 -16.53 25.23 5.13
N ARG A 386 -17.15 24.31 5.89
CA ARG A 386 -17.83 24.61 7.15
C ARG A 386 -16.87 25.15 8.21
N VAL A 387 -15.70 24.54 8.36
CA VAL A 387 -14.67 24.98 9.32
C VAL A 387 -14.20 26.40 8.99
N VAL A 388 -13.91 26.68 7.71
CA VAL A 388 -13.51 28.03 7.27
C VAL A 388 -14.61 29.06 7.58
N GLU A 389 -15.87 28.72 7.29
CA GLU A 389 -17.03 29.57 7.58
C GLU A 389 -17.15 29.86 9.09
N GLN A 390 -17.07 28.83 9.93
CA GLN A 390 -17.17 28.94 11.39
C GLN A 390 -16.07 29.85 11.97
N ILE A 391 -14.81 29.63 11.57
CA ILE A 391 -13.68 30.45 12.06
C ILE A 391 -13.84 31.91 11.60
N THR A 392 -14.26 32.12 10.36
CA THR A 392 -14.44 33.45 9.76
C THR A 392 -15.59 34.21 10.43
N ALA A 393 -16.73 33.55 10.66
CA ALA A 393 -17.89 34.15 11.33
C ALA A 393 -17.59 34.62 12.76
N GLU A 394 -16.57 34.02 13.39
CA GLU A 394 -16.10 34.42 14.72
C GLU A 394 -15.02 35.50 14.72
N GLY A 395 -14.59 35.98 13.55
CA GLY A 395 -13.52 36.99 13.43
C GLY A 395 -12.11 36.45 13.75
N LEU A 396 -11.95 35.12 13.73
CA LEU A 396 -10.69 34.43 13.99
C LEU A 396 -9.89 34.15 12.72
N ALA A 397 -10.35 34.59 11.55
CA ALA A 397 -9.51 34.71 10.38
C ALA A 397 -8.54 35.90 10.54
N VAL A 398 -7.29 35.74 10.09
CA VAL A 398 -6.41 36.88 9.86
C VAL A 398 -6.99 37.69 8.71
N THR A 399 -7.02 39.01 8.84
CA THR A 399 -7.66 39.88 7.83
C THR A 399 -6.64 40.82 7.20
N ILE A 400 -6.78 41.06 5.90
CA ILE A 400 -6.08 42.10 5.16
C ILE A 400 -7.08 43.14 4.65
N THR A 401 -6.58 44.32 4.32
CA THR A 401 -7.38 45.35 3.65
C THR A 401 -7.40 45.07 2.15
N ASP A 402 -8.58 44.93 1.57
CA ASP A 402 -8.75 44.74 0.13
C ASP A 402 -8.60 46.06 -0.66
N ALA A 403 -8.80 45.98 -1.98
CA ALA A 403 -8.69 47.14 -2.87
C ALA A 403 -9.74 48.23 -2.61
N ASP A 404 -10.87 47.87 -1.98
CA ASP A 404 -11.98 48.76 -1.68
C ASP A 404 -11.89 49.34 -0.26
N GLY A 405 -10.90 48.88 0.54
CA GLY A 405 -10.64 49.36 1.90
C GLY A 405 -11.30 48.53 3.00
N ASP A 406 -11.96 47.43 2.63
CA ASP A 406 -12.66 46.55 3.56
C ASP A 406 -11.72 45.48 4.14
N ALA A 407 -11.98 45.07 5.39
CA ALA A 407 -11.22 44.01 6.04
C ALA A 407 -11.76 42.64 5.60
N VAL A 408 -10.98 41.90 4.82
CA VAL A 408 -11.34 40.58 4.29
C VAL A 408 -10.40 39.50 4.86
N PRO A 409 -10.87 38.24 5.03
CA PRO A 409 -10.00 37.14 5.41
C PRO A 409 -8.82 36.98 4.45
N LEU A 410 -7.62 36.83 5.01
CA LEU A 410 -6.41 36.52 4.28
C LEU A 410 -6.46 35.07 3.79
N VAL A 411 -6.73 34.93 2.49
CA VAL A 411 -6.69 33.66 1.78
C VAL A 411 -5.80 33.83 0.57
N GLU A 412 -4.66 33.15 0.56
CA GLU A 412 -3.74 33.20 -0.58
C GLU A 412 -4.13 32.14 -1.61
N ALA A 413 -4.39 32.58 -2.84
CA ALA A 413 -4.50 31.67 -3.98
C ALA A 413 -3.08 31.26 -4.42
N ARG A 414 -2.77 29.97 -4.36
CA ARG A 414 -1.47 29.46 -4.76
C ARG A 414 -1.54 28.02 -5.26
N PRO A 415 -0.67 27.63 -6.20
CA PRO A 415 -0.52 26.22 -6.56
C PRO A 415 -0.11 25.40 -5.34
N ILE A 416 -0.75 24.25 -5.15
CA ILE A 416 -0.42 23.27 -4.12
C ILE A 416 -0.14 21.91 -4.76
N MET A 417 0.82 21.18 -4.20
CA MET A 417 1.04 19.78 -4.57
C MET A 417 0.02 18.93 -3.81
N GLN A 418 -0.84 18.23 -4.54
CA GLN A 418 -1.85 17.35 -3.96
C GLN A 418 -1.60 15.89 -4.38
N PRO A 419 -1.62 14.93 -3.45
CA PRO A 419 -1.40 13.53 -3.75
C PRO A 419 -2.68 12.88 -4.29
N PHE A 420 -2.60 12.26 -5.46
CA PHE A 420 -3.68 11.51 -6.09
C PHE A 420 -3.31 10.03 -6.22
N GLY A 421 -4.27 9.13 -6.07
CA GLY A 421 -4.05 7.71 -6.33
C GLY A 421 -3.81 7.47 -7.82
N ASP A 422 -2.79 6.69 -8.18
CA ASP A 422 -2.44 6.39 -9.57
C ASP A 422 -3.59 5.74 -10.35
N ARG A 423 -4.45 4.97 -9.66
CA ARG A 423 -5.58 4.23 -10.23
C ARG A 423 -6.93 4.90 -10.02
N SER A 424 -7.25 5.28 -8.79
CA SER A 424 -8.53 5.89 -8.43
C SER A 424 -8.67 7.34 -8.92
N LYS A 425 -7.54 8.03 -9.08
CA LYS A 425 -7.47 9.47 -9.37
C LYS A 425 -8.18 10.33 -8.33
N VAL A 426 -8.40 9.82 -7.12
CA VAL A 426 -8.90 10.59 -5.98
C VAL A 426 -7.75 11.07 -5.12
N VAL A 427 -8.00 12.11 -4.32
CA VAL A 427 -7.02 12.64 -3.37
C VAL A 427 -6.77 11.62 -2.26
N ILE A 428 -5.49 11.25 -2.07
CA ILE A 428 -5.04 10.31 -1.05
C ILE A 428 -5.08 10.96 0.32
N GLU A 429 -5.52 10.19 1.32
CA GLU A 429 -5.50 10.61 2.72
C GLU A 429 -4.32 9.94 3.44
N PRO A 430 -3.45 10.69 4.12
CA PRO A 430 -2.57 10.10 5.11
C PRO A 430 -3.42 9.59 6.29
N MET A 431 -3.46 8.27 6.49
CA MET A 431 -4.31 7.64 7.50
C MET A 431 -3.50 6.87 8.52
N LEU A 432 -3.79 7.10 9.80
CA LEU A 432 -3.24 6.31 10.89
C LEU A 432 -4.00 4.98 11.01
N THR A 433 -3.33 3.87 10.72
CA THR A 433 -3.97 2.54 10.75
C THR A 433 -2.94 1.45 11.09
N ASP A 434 -3.45 0.34 11.63
CA ASP A 434 -2.67 -0.85 11.95
C ASP A 434 -2.40 -1.65 10.68
N GLN A 435 -1.13 -1.76 10.30
CA GLN A 435 -0.70 -2.41 9.06
C GLN A 435 0.50 -3.33 9.30
N TRP A 436 0.75 -4.22 8.35
CA TRP A 436 1.91 -5.09 8.31
C TRP A 436 3.03 -4.43 7.51
N PHE A 437 4.23 -4.43 8.07
CA PHE A 437 5.41 -3.80 7.48
C PHE A 437 6.57 -4.79 7.38
N VAL A 438 7.35 -4.68 6.30
CA VAL A 438 8.70 -5.21 6.24
C VAL A 438 9.67 -4.14 6.72
N ASP A 439 10.53 -4.50 7.68
CA ASP A 439 11.66 -3.67 8.12
C ASP A 439 12.75 -3.66 7.04
N THR A 440 12.61 -2.73 6.10
CA THR A 440 13.49 -2.57 4.94
C THR A 440 14.92 -2.24 5.34
N ALA A 441 15.12 -1.47 6.42
CA ALA A 441 16.45 -1.11 6.92
C ALA A 441 17.30 -2.34 7.27
N ARG A 442 16.67 -3.44 7.72
CA ARG A 442 17.37 -4.69 8.06
C ARG A 442 17.71 -5.58 6.85
N ILE A 443 17.08 -5.37 5.69
CA ILE A 443 17.26 -6.25 4.52
C ILE A 443 17.83 -5.54 3.29
N VAL A 444 17.94 -4.21 3.32
CA VAL A 444 18.35 -3.41 2.14
C VAL A 444 19.85 -3.52 1.83
N GLN A 445 20.70 -3.62 2.84
CA GLN A 445 22.15 -3.47 2.67
C GLN A 445 22.76 -4.50 1.69
N PRO A 446 22.43 -5.81 1.76
CA PRO A 446 22.94 -6.78 0.80
C PRO A 446 22.58 -6.47 -0.66
N ALA A 447 21.41 -5.88 -0.91
CA ALA A 447 20.98 -5.47 -2.24
C ALA A 447 21.84 -4.31 -2.78
N ILE A 448 22.12 -3.30 -1.93
CA ILE A 448 23.02 -2.19 -2.25
C ILE A 448 24.44 -2.72 -2.54
N ASP A 449 24.96 -3.59 -1.68
CA ASP A 449 26.33 -4.11 -1.77
C ASP A 449 26.52 -4.96 -3.03
N ALA A 450 25.50 -5.71 -3.46
CA ALA A 450 25.55 -6.50 -4.68
C ALA A 450 25.76 -5.66 -5.93
N VAL A 451 25.14 -4.47 -5.99
CA VAL A 451 25.31 -3.55 -7.13
C VAL A 451 26.64 -2.79 -7.01
N ARG A 452 27.01 -2.34 -5.80
CA ARG A 452 28.29 -1.64 -5.58
C ARG A 452 29.51 -2.51 -5.86
N SER A 453 29.44 -3.81 -5.56
CA SER A 453 30.52 -4.77 -5.79
C SER A 453 30.62 -5.26 -7.23
N GLY A 454 29.61 -4.96 -8.07
CA GLY A 454 29.50 -5.45 -9.44
C GLY A 454 29.01 -6.90 -9.56
N GLN A 455 28.57 -7.51 -8.45
CA GLN A 455 27.92 -8.82 -8.47
C GLN A 455 26.60 -8.80 -9.26
N THR A 456 25.87 -7.69 -9.21
CA THR A 456 24.76 -7.39 -10.10
C THR A 456 25.02 -6.07 -10.82
N VAL A 457 24.91 -6.03 -12.15
CA VAL A 457 25.17 -4.82 -12.95
C VAL A 457 23.86 -4.23 -13.46
N ILE A 458 23.62 -2.94 -13.22
CA ILE A 458 22.46 -2.20 -13.75
C ILE A 458 22.91 -1.37 -14.96
N LEU A 459 22.23 -1.58 -16.10
CA LEU A 459 22.49 -0.91 -17.37
C LEU A 459 21.24 -0.15 -17.83
N PRO A 460 21.37 1.11 -18.28
CA PRO A 460 22.57 1.94 -18.28
C PRO A 460 23.00 2.38 -16.87
N GLU A 461 24.28 2.70 -16.70
CA GLU A 461 24.91 3.05 -15.40
C GLU A 461 24.18 4.20 -14.66
N ARG A 462 23.57 5.12 -15.39
CA ARG A 462 22.80 6.23 -14.79
C ARG A 462 21.64 5.73 -13.91
N ASP A 463 21.03 4.59 -14.26
CA ASP A 463 19.89 4.03 -13.54
C ASP A 463 20.34 3.33 -12.24
N ALA A 464 21.63 3.00 -12.10
CA ALA A 464 22.20 2.55 -10.83
C ALA A 464 22.17 3.67 -9.77
N LYS A 465 22.39 4.94 -10.17
CA LYS A 465 22.30 6.09 -9.24
C LYS A 465 20.89 6.26 -8.69
N VAL A 466 19.91 6.08 -9.57
CA VAL A 466 18.48 6.13 -9.24
C VAL A 466 18.15 5.01 -8.24
N TYR A 467 18.62 3.78 -8.51
CA TYR A 467 18.50 2.64 -7.60
C TYR A 467 19.10 2.90 -6.21
N PHE A 468 20.33 3.45 -6.13
CA PHE A 468 20.97 3.77 -4.85
C PHE A 468 20.22 4.84 -4.07
N HIS A 469 19.85 5.94 -4.72
CA HIS A 469 19.13 7.03 -4.07
C HIS A 469 17.85 6.56 -3.38
N TRP A 470 17.14 5.62 -4.01
CA TRP A 470 15.92 5.07 -3.43
C TRP A 470 16.18 4.10 -2.28
N LEU A 471 17.11 3.16 -2.45
CA LEU A 471 17.42 2.18 -1.39
C LEU A 471 18.08 2.80 -0.16
N GLU A 472 18.85 3.86 -0.32
CA GLU A 472 19.50 4.57 0.79
C GLU A 472 18.51 5.36 1.67
N ASN A 473 17.31 5.68 1.15
CA ASN A 473 16.27 6.45 1.83
C ASN A 473 14.96 5.63 1.98
N ILE A 474 15.05 4.31 1.97
CA ILE A 474 13.87 3.45 1.96
C ILE A 474 13.19 3.42 3.33
N GLU A 475 11.90 3.76 3.36
CA GLU A 475 11.05 3.62 4.54
C GLU A 475 10.54 2.17 4.72
N PRO A 476 10.03 1.81 5.91
CA PRO A 476 9.39 0.51 6.12
C PRO A 476 8.27 0.26 5.11
N TRP A 477 8.30 -0.92 4.50
CA TRP A 477 7.39 -1.22 3.39
C TRP A 477 6.08 -1.78 3.92
N CYS A 478 5.00 -1.02 3.77
CA CYS A 478 3.64 -1.48 4.06
C CYS A 478 3.22 -2.58 3.07
N ILE A 479 3.04 -3.81 3.58
CA ILE A 479 2.75 -5.01 2.79
C ILE A 479 1.31 -5.49 2.92
N SER A 480 0.49 -4.95 3.82
CA SER A 480 -0.94 -5.27 3.90
C SER A 480 -1.79 -4.37 3.00
N ARG A 481 -2.88 -4.92 2.49
CA ARG A 481 -3.88 -4.25 1.64
C ARG A 481 -5.27 -4.72 2.03
N GLN A 482 -6.22 -3.79 2.13
CA GLN A 482 -7.62 -4.05 2.50
C GLN A 482 -8.46 -4.48 1.28
N LEU A 483 -7.84 -5.28 0.41
CA LEU A 483 -8.40 -5.82 -0.81
C LEU A 483 -8.93 -7.22 -0.54
N TRP A 484 -9.79 -7.70 -1.44
CA TRP A 484 -10.29 -9.08 -1.36
C TRP A 484 -9.43 -10.03 -2.19
N TRP A 485 -8.91 -9.55 -3.31
CA TRP A 485 -8.07 -10.30 -4.24
C TRP A 485 -6.58 -10.15 -3.92
N GLY A 486 -5.93 -11.26 -3.57
CA GLY A 486 -4.50 -11.35 -3.26
C GLY A 486 -4.20 -12.49 -2.28
N HIS A 487 -2.93 -12.61 -1.89
CA HIS A 487 -2.49 -13.62 -0.91
C HIS A 487 -2.94 -13.20 0.49
N ARG A 488 -3.94 -13.88 1.07
CA ARG A 488 -4.44 -13.55 2.42
C ARG A 488 -3.33 -13.69 3.46
N ILE A 489 -3.18 -12.71 4.34
CA ILE A 489 -2.14 -12.73 5.37
C ILE A 489 -2.32 -13.96 6.29
N PRO A 490 -1.27 -14.76 6.53
CA PRO A 490 -1.36 -16.01 7.28
C PRO A 490 -1.20 -15.78 8.80
N VAL A 491 -2.04 -14.88 9.34
CA VAL A 491 -2.10 -14.58 10.78
C VAL A 491 -3.54 -14.77 11.25
N TRP A 492 -3.70 -15.47 12.37
CA TRP A 492 -4.99 -15.69 13.01
C TRP A 492 -5.03 -14.92 14.31
N TYR A 493 -6.19 -14.36 14.59
CA TYR A 493 -6.50 -13.61 15.79
C TYR A 493 -7.48 -14.40 16.65
N GLY A 494 -7.32 -14.29 17.95
CA GLY A 494 -8.28 -14.74 18.95
C GLY A 494 -8.61 -13.61 19.91
N LEU A 495 -9.76 -13.72 20.57
CA LEU A 495 -10.11 -12.80 21.65
C LEU A 495 -9.16 -13.00 22.82
N ASP A 496 -8.63 -11.92 23.40
CA ASP A 496 -7.87 -11.99 24.63
C ASP A 496 -8.84 -12.31 25.78
N LEU A 497 -8.77 -13.54 26.30
CA LEU A 497 -9.60 -14.02 27.41
C LEU A 497 -8.79 -14.08 28.72
N SER A 498 -7.67 -13.38 28.80
CA SER A 498 -6.89 -13.31 30.04
C SER A 498 -7.78 -12.78 31.18
N ALA A 499 -7.78 -13.54 32.28
CA ALA A 499 -8.73 -13.36 33.37
C ALA A 499 -8.01 -13.04 34.69
N PRO A 500 -7.17 -11.99 34.77
CA PRO A 500 -6.29 -11.77 35.92
C PRO A 500 -7.04 -11.62 37.25
N ASP A 501 -8.28 -11.13 37.19
CA ASP A 501 -9.14 -10.91 38.36
C ASP A 501 -10.29 -11.94 38.50
N PHE A 502 -10.30 -13.00 37.68
CA PHE A 502 -11.34 -14.02 37.79
C PHE A 502 -11.25 -14.79 39.12
N ARG A 503 -12.41 -15.07 39.71
CA ARG A 503 -12.57 -15.90 40.89
C ARG A 503 -13.78 -16.79 40.69
N ASP A 504 -13.54 -18.09 40.72
CA ASP A 504 -14.56 -19.11 40.93
C ASP A 504 -15.02 -18.98 42.39
N ASP A 505 -16.15 -18.32 42.60
CA ASP A 505 -16.62 -18.01 43.96
C ASP A 505 -17.37 -19.18 44.62
N GLU A 506 -17.79 -20.17 43.82
CA GLU A 506 -18.42 -21.40 44.28
C GLU A 506 -17.44 -22.57 44.44
N GLY A 507 -16.28 -22.51 43.76
CA GLY A 507 -15.21 -23.50 43.79
C GLY A 507 -15.54 -24.80 43.08
N ASP A 508 -16.50 -24.80 42.16
CA ASP A 508 -17.04 -25.99 41.50
C ASP A 508 -16.47 -26.24 40.10
N GLY A 509 -15.69 -25.30 39.57
CA GLY A 509 -15.09 -25.37 38.23
C GLY A 509 -16.08 -25.24 37.08
N ALA A 510 -17.33 -24.82 37.35
CA ALA A 510 -18.31 -24.42 36.35
C ALA A 510 -18.29 -22.90 36.15
N LEU A 511 -19.01 -22.41 35.13
CA LEU A 511 -19.25 -20.98 34.97
C LEU A 511 -20.72 -20.67 35.25
N ASP A 512 -20.96 -19.80 36.23
CA ASP A 512 -22.28 -19.28 36.52
C ASP A 512 -22.55 -17.95 35.78
N LEU A 513 -23.76 -17.41 35.90
CA LEU A 513 -24.12 -16.15 35.24
C LEU A 513 -23.35 -14.93 35.79
N VAL A 514 -22.92 -14.97 37.04
CA VAL A 514 -22.19 -13.87 37.69
C VAL A 514 -20.75 -13.86 37.20
N GLU A 515 -20.11 -15.02 37.15
CA GLU A 515 -18.77 -15.28 36.64
C GLU A 515 -18.68 -15.00 35.14
N MET A 516 -19.63 -15.50 34.35
CA MET A 516 -19.77 -15.12 32.94
C MET A 516 -19.95 -13.60 32.79
N GLY A 517 -20.75 -12.99 33.66
CA GLY A 517 -20.93 -11.54 33.71
C GLY A 517 -19.66 -10.78 34.07
N ARG A 518 -18.79 -11.32 34.93
CA ARG A 518 -17.47 -10.73 35.27
C ARG A 518 -16.48 -10.87 34.13
N LEU A 519 -16.46 -12.02 33.47
CA LEU A 519 -15.65 -12.28 32.27
C LEU A 519 -16.04 -11.31 31.14
N LEU A 520 -17.33 -11.19 30.85
CA LEU A 520 -17.84 -10.31 29.80
C LEU A 520 -17.79 -8.82 30.18
N GLY A 521 -18.15 -8.48 31.42
CA GLY A 521 -18.27 -7.11 31.94
C GLY A 521 -16.95 -6.47 32.38
N GLY A 522 -15.93 -7.28 32.67
CA GLY A 522 -14.55 -6.81 32.93
C GLY A 522 -13.80 -6.37 31.68
N GLY A 523 -14.43 -6.48 30.51
CA GLY A 523 -13.86 -6.04 29.25
C GLY A 523 -12.98 -7.07 28.55
N MET A 524 -13.16 -8.39 28.75
CA MET A 524 -12.41 -9.41 27.99
C MET A 524 -12.57 -9.27 26.47
N VAL A 525 -13.77 -8.90 26.00
CA VAL A 525 -13.99 -8.61 24.57
C VAL A 525 -13.35 -7.26 24.13
N LEU A 526 -12.86 -6.47 25.09
CA LEU A 526 -12.29 -5.12 24.92
C LEU A 526 -10.78 -5.07 25.24
N MET A 527 -10.17 -6.13 25.78
CA MET A 527 -8.77 -6.18 26.24
C MET A 527 -7.73 -6.30 25.11
N GLY A 528 -8.17 -6.58 23.89
CA GLY A 528 -7.32 -6.66 22.71
C GLY A 528 -7.54 -7.94 21.93
N HIS A 529 -6.48 -8.45 21.31
CA HIS A 529 -6.49 -9.73 20.62
C HIS A 529 -5.11 -10.39 20.75
N VAL A 530 -5.11 -11.70 20.93
CA VAL A 530 -3.92 -12.54 20.75
C VAL A 530 -3.81 -12.95 19.29
N HIS A 531 -2.59 -13.14 18.78
CA HIS A 531 -2.41 -13.56 17.40
C HIS A 531 -1.24 -14.52 17.22
N HIS A 532 -1.39 -15.41 16.23
CA HIS A 532 -0.36 -16.38 15.86
C HIS A 532 -0.25 -16.46 14.34
N CYS A 533 0.97 -16.66 13.84
CA CYS A 533 1.29 -16.75 12.42
C CYS A 533 1.73 -18.18 12.08
N ALA A 534 1.16 -18.76 11.03
CA ALA A 534 1.61 -20.04 10.48
C ALA A 534 1.08 -20.23 9.06
N ALA A 535 1.59 -21.19 8.29
CA ALA A 535 1.15 -21.37 6.91
C ALA A 535 -0.32 -21.84 6.81
N GLN A 536 -0.76 -22.67 7.76
CA GLN A 536 -2.10 -23.27 7.79
C GLN A 536 -2.78 -23.04 9.15
N LEU A 537 -4.11 -23.18 9.18
CA LEU A 537 -4.90 -23.00 10.40
C LEU A 537 -4.51 -24.03 11.47
N GLU A 538 -4.28 -25.27 11.06
CA GLU A 538 -3.94 -26.39 11.94
C GLU A 538 -2.69 -26.13 12.77
N ASP A 539 -1.76 -25.35 12.24
CA ASP A 539 -0.47 -25.03 12.85
C ASP A 539 -0.58 -23.96 13.93
N VAL A 540 -1.61 -23.09 13.90
CA VAL A 540 -1.84 -22.09 14.97
C VAL A 540 -2.67 -22.63 16.14
N LEU A 541 -3.42 -23.73 15.94
CA LEU A 541 -4.30 -24.29 16.97
C LEU A 541 -3.57 -24.64 18.29
N PRO A 542 -2.35 -25.23 18.29
CA PRO A 542 -1.65 -25.53 19.53
C PRO A 542 -1.31 -24.27 20.36
N ALA A 543 -0.98 -23.15 19.70
CA ALA A 543 -0.66 -21.90 20.38
C ALA A 543 -1.90 -21.31 21.05
N PHE A 544 -3.03 -21.24 20.34
CA PHE A 544 -4.30 -20.81 20.95
C PHE A 544 -4.78 -21.73 22.08
N ARG A 545 -4.55 -23.05 21.99
CA ARG A 545 -4.85 -23.96 23.11
C ARG A 545 -4.00 -23.65 24.35
N ALA A 546 -2.75 -23.24 24.16
CA ALA A 546 -1.89 -22.82 25.26
C ALA A 546 -2.40 -21.52 25.91
N GLU A 547 -2.81 -20.54 25.11
CA GLU A 547 -3.43 -19.30 25.62
C GLU A 547 -4.71 -19.57 26.41
N LEU A 548 -5.55 -20.49 25.92
CA LEU A 548 -6.78 -20.88 26.63
C LEU A 548 -6.52 -21.65 27.92
N ALA A 549 -5.41 -22.39 28.03
CA ALA A 549 -5.11 -23.19 29.20
C ALA A 549 -4.96 -22.35 30.49
N ASP A 550 -4.66 -21.05 30.35
CA ASP A 550 -4.55 -20.11 31.46
C ASP A 550 -5.90 -19.45 31.84
N THR A 551 -6.98 -19.81 31.15
CA THR A 551 -8.35 -19.33 31.45
C THR A 551 -9.09 -20.29 32.39
N PRO A 552 -10.18 -19.85 33.06
CA PRO A 552 -10.96 -20.72 33.93
C PRO A 552 -11.65 -21.86 33.17
N HIS A 553 -11.84 -23.00 33.83
CA HIS A 553 -12.75 -24.02 33.31
C HIS A 553 -14.20 -23.50 33.35
N PRO A 554 -15.04 -23.87 32.36
CA PRO A 554 -14.75 -24.71 31.19
C PRO A 554 -14.22 -23.97 29.94
N ILE A 555 -13.88 -22.68 29.99
CA ILE A 555 -13.36 -21.94 28.82
C ILE A 555 -12.01 -22.51 28.35
N ALA A 556 -11.17 -22.98 29.27
CA ALA A 556 -9.90 -23.63 28.95
C ALA A 556 -10.06 -24.85 28.01
N ASP A 557 -11.22 -25.52 28.05
CA ASP A 557 -11.53 -26.69 27.24
C ASP A 557 -12.36 -26.35 25.99
N ALA A 558 -12.58 -25.06 25.70
CA ALA A 558 -13.42 -24.63 24.59
C ALA A 558 -12.86 -25.10 23.24
N ARG A 559 -13.76 -25.55 22.36
CA ARG A 559 -13.39 -25.98 21.00
C ARG A 559 -13.07 -24.78 20.13
N ILE A 560 -11.85 -24.72 19.62
CA ILE A 560 -11.45 -23.65 18.70
C ILE A 560 -12.18 -23.79 17.36
N VAL A 561 -12.77 -22.69 16.87
CA VAL A 561 -13.47 -22.63 15.58
C VAL A 561 -13.05 -21.40 14.78
N GLU A 562 -12.83 -21.56 13.47
CA GLU A 562 -12.57 -20.40 12.60
C GLU A 562 -13.89 -19.73 12.21
N VAL A 563 -13.93 -18.41 12.32
CA VAL A 563 -15.03 -17.54 11.88
C VAL A 563 -14.52 -16.49 10.89
N ALA A 564 -15.45 -15.78 10.24
CA ALA A 564 -15.11 -14.88 9.14
C ALA A 564 -14.27 -13.66 9.55
N ASP A 565 -14.64 -13.05 10.69
CA ASP A 565 -14.05 -11.81 11.19
C ASP A 565 -14.24 -11.68 12.70
N ARG A 566 -13.73 -10.57 13.26
CA ARG A 566 -13.81 -10.26 14.69
C ARG A 566 -15.26 -10.14 15.18
N GLN A 567 -16.16 -9.53 14.42
CA GLN A 567 -17.55 -9.39 14.86
C GLN A 567 -18.21 -10.76 14.94
N GLY A 568 -18.01 -11.61 13.94
CA GLY A 568 -18.43 -13.01 13.97
C GLY A 568 -17.81 -13.78 15.14
N ALA A 569 -16.59 -13.45 15.58
CA ALA A 569 -15.99 -14.05 16.76
C ALA A 569 -16.70 -13.63 18.06
N ILE A 570 -17.01 -12.35 18.19
CA ILE A 570 -17.75 -11.82 19.35
C ILE A 570 -19.14 -12.48 19.42
N ASP A 571 -19.86 -12.47 18.30
CA ASP A 571 -21.21 -13.03 18.22
C ASP A 571 -21.18 -14.53 18.52
N ARG A 572 -20.24 -15.27 17.92
CA ARG A 572 -20.13 -16.72 18.12
C ARG A 572 -19.75 -17.09 19.55
N LEU A 573 -18.87 -16.33 20.20
CA LEU A 573 -18.53 -16.54 21.61
C LEU A 573 -19.74 -16.26 22.50
N ALA A 574 -20.44 -15.14 22.27
CA ALA A 574 -21.64 -14.78 23.03
C ALA A 574 -22.75 -15.84 22.90
N GLU A 575 -23.02 -16.30 21.68
CA GLU A 575 -23.96 -17.41 21.41
C GLU A 575 -23.55 -18.69 22.15
N SER A 576 -22.25 -19.01 22.14
CA SER A 576 -21.72 -20.20 22.79
C SER A 576 -21.86 -20.15 24.30
N LEU A 577 -21.59 -19.01 24.90
CA LEU A 577 -21.74 -18.78 26.33
C LEU A 577 -23.22 -18.82 26.74
N ALA A 578 -24.12 -18.25 25.93
CA ALA A 578 -25.56 -18.34 26.16
C ALA A 578 -26.08 -19.78 26.10
N ASP A 579 -25.61 -20.60 25.15
CA ASP A 579 -25.96 -22.03 25.08
C ASP A 579 -25.45 -22.81 26.31
N TYR A 580 -24.24 -22.50 26.77
CA TYR A 580 -23.67 -23.09 27.98
C TYR A 580 -24.48 -22.71 29.24
N ALA A 581 -24.90 -21.46 29.39
CA ALA A 581 -25.72 -21.02 30.52
C ALA A 581 -27.05 -21.79 30.64
N ILE A 582 -27.58 -22.30 29.52
CA ILE A 582 -28.82 -23.08 29.47
C ILE A 582 -28.56 -24.57 29.72
N ASN A 583 -27.54 -25.14 29.06
CA ASN A 583 -27.36 -26.60 29.01
C ASN A 583 -26.28 -27.14 29.95
N GLN A 584 -25.40 -26.27 30.48
CA GLN A 584 -24.25 -26.62 31.31
C GLN A 584 -23.33 -27.68 30.65
N ASP A 585 -23.31 -27.73 29.31
CA ASP A 585 -22.53 -28.69 28.50
C ASP A 585 -21.24 -28.02 27.99
N PRO A 586 -20.08 -28.29 28.63
CA PRO A 586 -18.83 -27.63 28.27
C PRO A 586 -18.33 -28.03 26.87
N THR A 587 -18.79 -29.17 26.32
CA THR A 587 -18.37 -29.64 24.99
C THR A 587 -18.88 -28.77 23.84
N ARG A 588 -19.85 -27.90 24.12
CA ARG A 588 -20.44 -26.96 23.17
C ARG A 588 -19.79 -25.59 23.18
N LEU A 589 -18.97 -25.30 24.20
CA LEU A 589 -18.22 -24.07 24.27
C LEU A 589 -17.23 -23.98 23.12
N VAL A 590 -17.19 -22.81 22.49
CA VAL A 590 -16.25 -22.53 21.42
C VAL A 590 -15.43 -21.29 21.70
N TYR A 591 -14.17 -21.37 21.28
CA TYR A 591 -13.29 -20.21 21.19
C TYR A 591 -13.13 -19.83 19.72
N PRO A 592 -13.79 -18.75 19.27
CA PRO A 592 -13.71 -18.35 17.89
C PRO A 592 -12.42 -17.59 17.58
N ILE A 593 -11.76 -17.98 16.50
CA ILE A 593 -10.60 -17.30 15.93
C ILE A 593 -10.90 -16.86 14.50
N TRP A 594 -10.23 -15.83 14.00
CA TRP A 594 -10.41 -15.36 12.62
C TRP A 594 -9.06 -15.03 11.98
N ARG A 595 -8.91 -15.35 10.71
CA ARG A 595 -7.72 -14.97 9.95
C ARG A 595 -7.75 -13.49 9.57
N ASP A 596 -6.59 -12.86 9.54
CA ASP A 596 -6.39 -11.49 9.06
C ASP A 596 -7.17 -11.27 7.74
N PRO A 597 -8.07 -10.26 7.68
CA PRO A 597 -8.88 -10.05 6.50
C PRO A 597 -8.05 -9.54 5.31
N ASP A 598 -6.89 -8.94 5.58
CA ASP A 598 -6.04 -8.28 4.60
C ASP A 598 -5.34 -9.29 3.68
N VAL A 599 -4.96 -8.79 2.52
CA VAL A 599 -4.11 -9.50 1.56
C VAL A 599 -2.77 -8.79 1.43
N LEU A 600 -1.78 -9.53 0.99
CA LEU A 600 -0.45 -9.01 0.74
C LEU A 600 -0.42 -8.13 -0.52
N ASP A 601 0.41 -7.10 -0.46
CA ASP A 601 0.81 -6.28 -1.60
C ASP A 601 1.26 -7.16 -2.77
N THR A 602 0.82 -6.82 -3.98
CA THR A 602 1.22 -7.53 -5.20
C THR A 602 2.73 -7.54 -5.37
N TRP A 603 3.42 -6.45 -4.99
CA TRP A 603 4.87 -6.39 -5.06
C TRP A 603 5.58 -7.33 -4.08
N PHE A 604 4.90 -7.78 -3.01
CA PHE A 604 5.41 -8.79 -2.10
C PHE A 604 5.49 -10.15 -2.77
N SER A 605 4.42 -10.58 -3.46
CA SER A 605 4.47 -11.83 -4.25
C SER A 605 5.41 -11.72 -5.45
N SER A 606 5.34 -10.62 -6.19
CA SER A 606 6.13 -10.45 -7.42
C SER A 606 7.62 -10.25 -7.12
N GLY A 607 7.97 -9.83 -5.89
CA GLY A 607 9.34 -9.86 -5.39
C GLY A 607 9.93 -11.27 -5.25
N LEU A 608 9.13 -12.33 -5.28
CA LEU A 608 9.58 -13.73 -5.24
C LEU A 608 9.69 -14.38 -6.62
N TRP A 609 9.42 -13.64 -7.70
CA TRP A 609 9.41 -14.16 -9.06
C TRP A 609 10.64 -15.02 -9.44
N PRO A 610 11.89 -14.65 -9.08
CA PRO A 610 13.10 -15.40 -9.42
C PRO A 610 13.17 -16.83 -8.89
N ILE A 611 12.45 -17.14 -7.82
CA ILE A 611 12.46 -18.46 -7.17
C ILE A 611 11.09 -19.12 -7.23
N GLY A 612 10.00 -18.36 -7.08
CA GLY A 612 8.63 -18.89 -7.06
C GLY A 612 8.23 -19.50 -8.40
N THR A 613 8.67 -18.93 -9.52
CA THR A 613 8.41 -19.52 -10.85
C THR A 613 9.20 -20.79 -11.12
N LEU A 614 10.25 -21.04 -10.35
CA LEU A 614 11.07 -22.25 -10.44
C LEU A 614 10.64 -23.32 -9.43
N GLY A 615 9.56 -23.09 -8.69
CA GLY A 615 8.97 -24.07 -7.78
C GLY A 615 9.48 -24.01 -6.34
N TRP A 616 10.24 -22.98 -5.95
CA TRP A 616 10.46 -22.70 -4.53
C TRP A 616 9.09 -22.52 -3.84
N PRO A 617 8.83 -23.05 -2.64
CA PRO A 617 9.81 -23.46 -1.62
C PRO A 617 10.41 -24.86 -1.76
N GLU A 618 9.97 -25.63 -2.75
CA GLU A 618 10.54 -26.95 -3.02
C GLU A 618 11.93 -26.84 -3.66
N ASP A 619 12.77 -27.83 -3.39
CA ASP A 619 14.11 -27.94 -3.97
C ASP A 619 14.05 -28.63 -5.34
N THR A 620 13.54 -27.90 -6.34
CA THR A 620 13.32 -28.43 -7.68
C THR A 620 14.61 -28.48 -8.51
N PRO A 621 14.71 -29.40 -9.49
CA PRO A 621 15.81 -29.40 -10.46
C PRO A 621 15.99 -28.07 -11.18
N GLU A 622 14.90 -27.37 -11.47
CA GLU A 622 14.90 -26.10 -12.18
C GLU A 622 15.43 -24.96 -11.33
N LEU A 623 15.04 -24.91 -10.06
CA LEU A 623 15.57 -23.93 -9.11
C LEU A 623 17.10 -24.06 -9.04
N ARG A 624 17.62 -25.27 -8.84
CA ARG A 624 19.08 -25.53 -8.80
C ARG A 624 19.81 -25.18 -10.10
N LYS A 625 19.12 -25.24 -11.23
CA LYS A 625 19.72 -25.09 -12.57
C LYS A 625 19.68 -23.66 -13.09
N TYR A 626 18.60 -22.94 -12.85
CA TYR A 626 18.35 -21.61 -13.44
C TYR A 626 18.38 -20.46 -12.43
N PHE A 627 18.47 -20.74 -11.12
CA PHE A 627 18.70 -19.71 -10.10
C PHE A 627 20.17 -19.74 -9.61
N PRO A 628 20.87 -18.58 -9.54
CA PRO A 628 20.42 -17.24 -9.91
C PRO A 628 20.23 -17.07 -11.42
N THR A 629 19.30 -16.19 -11.81
CA THR A 629 19.02 -15.91 -13.23
C THR A 629 20.11 -15.02 -13.86
N ASN A 630 20.12 -14.86 -15.17
CA ASN A 630 21.20 -14.14 -15.85
C ASN A 630 20.87 -12.69 -16.15
N THR A 631 19.77 -12.43 -16.85
CA THR A 631 19.41 -11.07 -17.28
C THR A 631 17.95 -10.77 -16.95
N LEU A 632 17.74 -9.68 -16.22
CA LEU A 632 16.43 -9.07 -16.04
C LEU A 632 16.28 -7.91 -17.01
N VAL A 633 15.31 -7.96 -17.91
CA VAL A 633 14.99 -6.87 -18.83
C VAL A 633 13.68 -6.23 -18.40
N THR A 634 13.68 -4.92 -18.19
CA THR A 634 12.48 -4.22 -17.72
C THR A 634 12.50 -2.71 -18.05
N GLY A 635 11.35 -2.06 -17.90
CA GLY A 635 11.23 -0.61 -18.01
C GLY A 635 11.74 0.12 -16.76
N PHE A 636 12.17 1.37 -16.93
CA PHE A 636 12.67 2.19 -15.81
C PHE A 636 11.62 2.46 -14.72
N ASP A 637 10.34 2.38 -15.07
CA ASP A 637 9.22 2.70 -14.18
C ASP A 637 9.03 1.70 -13.04
N ILE A 638 9.55 0.47 -13.17
CA ILE A 638 9.43 -0.57 -12.14
C ILE A 638 10.76 -0.99 -11.51
N ILE A 639 11.80 -0.16 -11.62
CA ILE A 639 13.09 -0.40 -10.95
C ILE A 639 12.91 -0.47 -9.41
N PHE A 640 12.08 0.41 -8.84
CA PHE A 640 11.82 0.45 -7.40
C PHE A 640 10.79 -0.58 -6.97
N PHE A 641 9.70 -0.68 -7.73
CA PHE A 641 8.60 -1.60 -7.43
C PHE A 641 9.00 -3.06 -7.49
N TRP A 642 9.88 -3.43 -8.42
CA TRP A 642 10.13 -4.82 -8.72
C TRP A 642 11.59 -5.22 -8.62
N VAL A 643 12.50 -4.54 -9.33
CA VAL A 643 13.94 -4.89 -9.31
C VAL A 643 14.49 -4.80 -7.88
N ALA A 644 14.24 -3.69 -7.19
CA ALA A 644 14.73 -3.48 -5.84
C ALA A 644 14.08 -4.43 -4.83
N ARG A 645 12.78 -4.73 -4.97
CA ARG A 645 12.08 -5.72 -4.13
C ARG A 645 12.65 -7.12 -4.31
N MET A 646 12.87 -7.58 -5.54
CA MET A 646 13.53 -8.86 -5.82
C MET A 646 14.92 -8.91 -5.19
N MET A 647 15.74 -7.87 -5.40
CA MET A 647 17.08 -7.81 -4.83
C MET A 647 17.04 -7.96 -3.29
N MET A 648 16.23 -7.18 -2.59
CA MET A 648 16.12 -7.26 -1.12
C MET A 648 15.57 -8.62 -0.65
N MET A 649 14.49 -9.09 -1.27
CA MET A 649 13.80 -10.31 -0.85
C MET A 649 14.66 -11.56 -1.10
N GLN A 650 15.34 -11.68 -2.24
CA GLN A 650 16.17 -12.87 -2.50
C GLN A 650 17.36 -12.94 -1.54
N TYR A 651 17.98 -11.82 -1.17
CA TYR A 651 19.00 -11.84 -0.11
C TYR A 651 18.42 -12.19 1.26
N ALA A 652 17.23 -11.71 1.60
CA ALA A 652 16.58 -12.02 2.88
C ALA A 652 16.10 -13.48 3.00
N VAL A 653 15.65 -14.08 1.88
CA VAL A 653 15.04 -15.41 1.85
C VAL A 653 16.05 -16.51 1.56
N VAL A 654 16.87 -16.35 0.51
CA VAL A 654 17.81 -17.38 0.04
C VAL A 654 19.28 -16.95 0.09
N GLY A 655 19.59 -15.73 0.55
CA GLY A 655 20.96 -15.26 0.74
C GLY A 655 21.76 -15.08 -0.55
N GLN A 656 21.10 -14.97 -1.70
CA GLN A 656 21.75 -14.92 -3.02
C GLN A 656 21.11 -13.88 -3.93
N ARG A 657 21.89 -13.33 -4.87
CA ARG A 657 21.37 -12.41 -5.89
C ARG A 657 20.29 -13.07 -6.75
N PRO A 658 19.25 -12.33 -7.18
CA PRO A 658 18.26 -12.84 -8.11
C PRO A 658 18.76 -12.94 -9.56
N PHE A 659 19.60 -12.00 -9.99
CA PHE A 659 20.11 -11.88 -11.36
C PHE A 659 21.52 -11.28 -11.42
N ASP A 660 22.28 -11.62 -12.48
CA ASP A 660 23.60 -11.04 -12.77
C ASP A 660 23.52 -9.63 -13.38
N THR A 661 22.56 -9.40 -14.29
CA THR A 661 22.44 -8.13 -15.04
C THR A 661 21.01 -7.63 -15.08
N VAL A 662 20.81 -6.34 -14.86
CA VAL A 662 19.54 -5.63 -15.07
C VAL A 662 19.71 -4.70 -16.27
N TYR A 663 18.96 -4.95 -17.33
CA TYR A 663 18.87 -4.06 -18.48
C TYR A 663 17.56 -3.26 -18.41
N VAL A 664 17.71 -1.96 -18.16
CA VAL A 664 16.63 -1.00 -18.04
C VAL A 664 16.45 -0.29 -19.38
N HIS A 665 15.32 -0.56 -20.04
CA HIS A 665 14.98 0.07 -21.30
C HIS A 665 14.09 1.32 -21.07
N ALA A 666 14.14 2.25 -22.03
CA ALA A 666 13.30 3.44 -22.03
C ALA A 666 11.82 3.10 -22.33
N LEU A 667 10.91 4.06 -22.15
CA LEU A 667 9.48 3.81 -22.38
C LEU A 667 9.10 4.08 -23.84
N VAL A 668 8.10 3.34 -24.31
CA VAL A 668 7.43 3.61 -25.58
C VAL A 668 6.42 4.74 -25.37
N ARG A 669 6.53 5.77 -26.20
CA ARG A 669 5.70 6.98 -26.22
C ARG A 669 5.00 7.12 -27.55
N ASP A 670 3.87 7.81 -27.52
CA ASP A 670 3.17 8.18 -28.74
C ASP A 670 3.98 9.19 -29.59
N GLU A 671 3.46 9.50 -30.77
CA GLU A 671 4.08 10.45 -31.71
C GLU A 671 4.35 11.84 -31.09
N LYS A 672 3.55 12.23 -30.10
CA LYS A 672 3.61 13.51 -29.39
C LYS A 672 4.56 13.47 -28.19
N GLY A 673 5.11 12.29 -27.86
CA GLY A 673 5.99 12.09 -26.71
C GLY A 673 5.26 11.91 -25.38
N LYS A 674 3.95 11.67 -25.38
CA LYS A 674 3.25 11.27 -24.15
C LYS A 674 3.45 9.78 -23.89
N LYS A 675 3.49 9.40 -22.62
CA LYS A 675 3.51 7.98 -22.21
C LYS A 675 2.30 7.29 -22.83
N MET A 676 2.49 6.14 -23.47
CA MET A 676 1.36 5.31 -23.91
C MET A 676 0.65 4.75 -22.68
N SER A 677 -0.65 4.98 -22.56
CA SER A 677 -1.46 4.44 -21.46
C SER A 677 -2.91 4.30 -21.87
N LYS A 678 -3.58 3.24 -21.38
CA LYS A 678 -4.98 2.96 -21.72
C LYS A 678 -5.90 4.11 -21.30
N SER A 679 -5.60 4.77 -20.18
CA SER A 679 -6.36 5.91 -19.65
C SER A 679 -6.33 7.13 -20.57
N LEU A 680 -5.21 7.38 -21.27
CA LEU A 680 -5.09 8.48 -22.24
C LEU A 680 -5.66 8.14 -23.62
N GLY A 681 -6.05 6.88 -23.87
CA GLY A 681 -6.55 6.42 -25.16
C GLY A 681 -5.51 6.49 -26.30
N ASN A 682 -4.22 6.62 -25.99
CA ASN A 682 -3.13 6.76 -26.96
C ASN A 682 -2.32 5.47 -27.15
N VAL A 683 -2.93 4.31 -26.85
CA VAL A 683 -2.30 2.99 -26.95
C VAL A 683 -2.45 2.46 -28.37
N LEU A 684 -1.35 1.94 -28.92
CA LEU A 684 -1.39 1.08 -30.11
C LEU A 684 -1.42 -0.39 -29.67
N ASP A 685 -2.37 -1.15 -30.21
CA ASP A 685 -2.40 -2.60 -30.01
C ASP A 685 -1.29 -3.24 -30.86
N PRO A 686 -0.37 -4.02 -30.28
CA PRO A 686 0.65 -4.71 -31.06
C PRO A 686 0.06 -5.64 -32.13
N LEU A 687 -1.13 -6.21 -31.91
CA LEU A 687 -1.76 -7.09 -32.90
C LEU A 687 -2.18 -6.36 -34.15
N GLU A 688 -2.69 -5.13 -34.04
CA GLU A 688 -3.08 -4.31 -35.21
C GLU A 688 -1.86 -4.04 -36.10
N LEU A 689 -0.71 -3.70 -35.50
CA LEU A 689 0.53 -3.50 -36.24
C LEU A 689 1.10 -4.81 -36.82
N ILE A 690 0.92 -5.94 -36.14
CA ILE A 690 1.33 -7.26 -36.66
C ILE A 690 0.45 -7.65 -37.85
N ASP A 691 -0.87 -7.41 -37.80
CA ASP A 691 -1.77 -7.69 -38.91
C ASP A 691 -1.44 -6.83 -40.13
N GLU A 692 -1.02 -5.56 -39.92
CA GLU A 692 -0.67 -4.65 -41.01
C GLU A 692 0.74 -4.90 -41.59
N PHE A 693 1.76 -5.13 -40.74
CA PHE A 693 3.17 -5.15 -41.16
C PHE A 693 3.90 -6.49 -40.94
N GLY A 694 3.31 -7.42 -40.18
CA GLY A 694 3.97 -8.64 -39.72
C GLY A 694 4.77 -8.46 -38.41
N ALA A 695 4.89 -9.55 -37.64
CA ALA A 695 5.62 -9.56 -36.38
C ALA A 695 7.10 -9.25 -36.55
N ASP A 696 7.72 -9.73 -37.63
CA ASP A 696 9.14 -9.46 -37.89
C ASP A 696 9.41 -7.97 -38.11
N ALA A 697 8.54 -7.26 -38.85
CA ALA A 697 8.68 -5.83 -39.10
C ALA A 697 8.52 -5.03 -37.81
N VAL A 698 7.48 -5.32 -37.02
CA VAL A 698 7.23 -4.67 -35.73
C VAL A 698 8.43 -4.83 -34.80
N ARG A 699 8.95 -6.05 -34.66
CA ARG A 699 10.10 -6.35 -33.80
C ARG A 699 11.38 -5.68 -34.29
N PHE A 700 11.60 -5.65 -35.60
CA PHE A 700 12.75 -4.99 -36.19
C PHE A 700 12.73 -3.48 -35.91
N THR A 701 11.58 -2.82 -36.11
CA THR A 701 11.41 -1.38 -35.80
C THR A 701 11.68 -1.10 -34.33
N LEU A 702 11.06 -1.87 -33.42
CA LEU A 702 11.27 -1.76 -31.98
C LEU A 702 12.75 -1.90 -31.59
N THR A 703 13.45 -2.86 -32.19
CA THR A 703 14.87 -3.12 -31.91
C THR A 703 15.78 -2.04 -32.49
N ALA A 704 15.51 -1.59 -33.72
CA ALA A 704 16.29 -0.53 -34.38
C ALA A 704 16.20 0.80 -33.61
N MET A 705 15.08 1.02 -32.92
CA MET A 705 14.85 2.20 -32.09
C MET A 705 15.31 2.03 -30.62
N ALA A 706 15.81 0.84 -30.22
CA ALA A 706 16.26 0.49 -28.88
C ALA A 706 17.60 1.15 -28.48
N ALA A 707 17.79 2.44 -28.79
CA ALA A 707 18.97 3.17 -28.39
C ALA A 707 18.99 3.39 -26.88
N MET A 708 20.09 3.01 -26.22
CA MET A 708 20.23 3.17 -24.77
C MET A 708 19.97 4.61 -24.36
N GLY A 709 18.98 4.79 -23.49
CA GLY A 709 18.70 6.01 -22.78
C GLY A 709 17.83 7.06 -23.49
N ARG A 710 17.18 6.74 -24.62
CA ARG A 710 16.17 7.59 -25.28
C ARG A 710 14.83 6.87 -25.38
N ASP A 711 13.75 7.59 -25.07
CA ASP A 711 12.39 7.07 -25.25
C ASP A 711 12.06 6.82 -26.73
N LEU A 712 11.31 5.74 -27.00
CA LEU A 712 10.87 5.39 -28.35
C LEU A 712 9.60 6.17 -28.67
N LYS A 713 9.64 7.05 -29.68
CA LYS A 713 8.44 7.72 -30.22
C LYS A 713 7.92 6.95 -31.42
N LEU A 714 6.85 6.19 -31.23
CA LEU A 714 6.28 5.30 -32.23
C LEU A 714 5.04 5.94 -32.90
N SER A 715 4.90 5.75 -34.21
CA SER A 715 3.68 6.02 -34.96
C SER A 715 3.56 5.00 -36.10
N THR A 716 2.37 4.77 -36.66
CA THR A 716 2.21 3.82 -37.77
C THR A 716 3.09 4.14 -38.99
N GLN A 717 3.47 5.41 -39.17
CA GLN A 717 4.34 5.86 -40.27
C GLN A 717 5.84 5.66 -40.01
N ARG A 718 6.26 5.39 -38.77
CA ARG A 718 7.66 5.31 -38.32
C ARG A 718 7.96 3.92 -37.77
#